data_AF-A0A2H5YZN4-F1
#
_entry.id   AF-A0A2H5YZN4-F1
#
_cell.length_a   1.000
_cell.length_b   1.000
_cell.length_c   1.000
_cell.angle_alpha   90.00
_cell.angle_beta   90.00
_cell.angle_gamma   90.00
#
_symmetry.space_group_name_H-M   'P 1'
#
loop_
_entity.id
_entity.type
_entity.pdbx_description
1 polymer ?
#
loop_
_entity_poly.entity_id
_entity_poly.type
_entity_poly.pdbx_seq_one_letter_code
_entity_poly.pdbx_strand_id
1 'polypeptide(L)'
;MEREPLAKSGEPPITLRQHTLEVLAYAEQVVEAYRPLWQHMLGADATTVLARALPLAALGHDLGKAASGFQRSLQQRSARWEFRHEVLSSAILLAAGLAESDAGRLALAAILTHHRDLREERLWRDAGWPQLPKPAFLEKARQQFLTRAQELVPYWDWLCSFWNEHGYARDFPLPEVLQDLPVPADFLRELQDICDTEHAFRSREGLLLTLCRGWLLAADHAASAGVASFLAELPADWSERQRRRLAESQAHGPGQLREFQRVLGEHLGSAMLVAPTGSGKTDAALRWIARNREGGERIFYVLPYQASIEAMSRTLEQLFGRDAVGTLHARTLEVAFQRYFQGDDYEEAYEAARREAELNRLVHKPIKVTTPFQLLKWLFGVPRFELGIAELTGALVIFDEIHAYDAHVTALILELVRVLRELGARCLFMSATFPAFLRLEIERAFGEPLPLFHLAEPPASDDWARTFLLTARHQLQWSAGMLEEAVDAIAEAAARGQRVLVVANRVQQAQVLFQALKQRVPAGLHLLHARLTRRDRIERERAILQALRGERPLDVRVLVATQVIEVSLDISFDLMFTEVAPVDDLLQRFGRVNRYNEHGAPRPVMVSKAYDEGLLRVYDRERIDRTLAEAPPDGHPLDARDAEQWVERVYRLGWTTSEGKRFEQALSSFRAVVEGLRPLQHAEMAFEDFYRLFQGTEVLPSRFLEAYTRAVAEGRHLLANQFLVPIPFGTFWKLQRDGRLQQLKDRIVVAAVQYDDELGLLPDEADIDAVLV
;
A
#
# COMPACT_ATOMS: atom_id res chain seq x y z
N MET A 1 -23.69 43.71 -6.53
CA MET A 1 -22.91 42.46 -6.62
C MET A 1 -23.22 41.69 -5.37
N GLU A 2 -23.98 40.61 -5.49
CA GLU A 2 -24.19 39.68 -4.37
C GLU A 2 -22.84 39.15 -3.91
N ARG A 3 -22.64 39.12 -2.59
CA ARG A 3 -21.40 38.62 -1.98
C ARG A 3 -21.39 37.10 -2.14
N GLU A 4 -20.52 36.59 -3.00
CA GLU A 4 -20.39 35.15 -3.22
C GLU A 4 -19.96 34.44 -1.91
N PRO A 5 -20.61 33.33 -1.52
CA PRO A 5 -20.23 32.57 -0.33
C PRO A 5 -18.87 31.89 -0.52
N LEU A 6 -18.15 31.67 0.58
CA LEU A 6 -16.85 31.01 0.60
C LEU A 6 -17.00 29.52 0.91
N ALA A 7 -16.19 28.68 0.26
CA ALA A 7 -16.00 27.29 0.67
C ALA A 7 -14.92 27.18 1.76
N LYS A 8 -13.84 27.96 1.66
CA LYS A 8 -12.67 27.91 2.55
C LYS A 8 -12.06 29.30 2.78
N SER A 9 -11.52 29.52 3.97
CA SER A 9 -10.92 30.78 4.43
C SER A 9 -9.42 30.91 4.14
N GLY A 10 -8.90 30.25 3.10
CA GLY A 10 -7.47 30.27 2.76
C GLY A 10 -6.95 31.64 2.33
N GLU A 11 -5.65 31.74 2.04
CA GLU A 11 -5.03 32.90 1.39
C GLU A 11 -4.48 32.48 0.01
N PRO A 12 -5.15 32.80 -1.12
CA PRO A 12 -6.44 33.51 -1.22
C PRO A 12 -7.64 32.64 -0.80
N PRO A 13 -8.77 33.27 -0.41
CA PRO A 13 -9.99 32.55 -0.04
C PRO A 13 -10.59 31.87 -1.27
N ILE A 14 -11.12 30.66 -1.09
CA ILE A 14 -11.73 29.88 -2.17
C ILE A 14 -13.25 30.06 -2.11
N THR A 15 -13.84 30.56 -3.19
CA THR A 15 -15.28 30.77 -3.27
C THR A 15 -16.01 29.44 -3.40
N LEU A 16 -17.28 29.40 -2.99
CA LEU A 16 -18.10 28.19 -3.08
C LEU A 16 -18.28 27.77 -4.55
N ARG A 17 -18.46 28.73 -5.47
CA ARG A 17 -18.47 28.48 -6.91
C ARG A 17 -17.18 27.83 -7.38
N GLN A 18 -16.03 28.42 -7.05
CA GLN A 18 -14.73 27.89 -7.49
C GLN A 18 -14.55 26.44 -7.05
N HIS A 19 -14.69 26.15 -5.75
CA HIS A 19 -14.52 24.78 -5.22
C HIS A 19 -15.51 23.80 -5.86
N THR A 20 -16.79 24.18 -5.94
CA THR A 20 -17.84 23.30 -6.51
C THR A 20 -17.58 22.98 -7.98
N LEU A 21 -17.12 23.96 -8.77
CA LEU A 21 -16.79 23.76 -10.18
C LEU A 21 -15.54 22.90 -10.37
N GLU A 22 -14.54 23.00 -9.49
CA GLU A 22 -13.37 22.12 -9.51
C GLU A 22 -13.76 20.66 -9.22
N VAL A 23 -14.63 20.44 -8.22
CA VAL A 23 -15.17 19.11 -7.89
C VAL A 23 -16.02 18.56 -9.04
N LEU A 24 -16.88 19.40 -9.64
CA LEU A 24 -17.72 19.03 -10.78
C LEU A 24 -16.87 18.64 -12.00
N ALA A 25 -15.88 19.46 -12.36
CA ALA A 25 -15.01 19.19 -13.50
C ALA A 25 -14.23 17.88 -13.32
N TYR A 26 -13.76 17.59 -12.11
CA TYR A 26 -13.12 16.32 -11.80
C TYR A 26 -14.10 15.16 -11.93
N ALA A 27 -15.32 15.29 -11.39
CA ALA A 27 -16.36 14.27 -11.49
C ALA A 27 -16.76 13.97 -12.94
N GLU A 28 -16.85 14.98 -13.80
CA GLU A 28 -17.14 14.81 -15.23
C GLU A 28 -16.04 14.04 -15.96
N GLN A 29 -14.76 14.34 -15.67
CA GLN A 29 -13.62 13.61 -16.22
C GLN A 29 -13.64 12.14 -15.77
N VAL A 30 -14.02 11.86 -14.52
CA VAL A 30 -14.22 10.48 -14.04
C VAL A 30 -15.32 9.77 -14.83
N VAL A 31 -16.49 10.41 -14.99
CA VAL A 31 -17.60 9.85 -15.76
C VAL A 31 -17.18 9.53 -17.19
N GLU A 32 -16.48 10.45 -17.86
CA GLU A 32 -15.97 10.23 -19.22
C GLU A 32 -15.02 9.02 -19.27
N ALA A 33 -14.07 8.95 -18.34
CA ALA A 33 -13.03 7.92 -18.35
C ALA A 33 -13.52 6.53 -17.91
N TYR A 34 -14.57 6.44 -17.08
CA TYR A 34 -15.08 5.18 -16.51
C TYR A 34 -16.39 4.69 -17.14
N ARG A 35 -17.09 5.51 -17.94
CA ARG A 35 -18.35 5.12 -18.56
C ARG A 35 -18.28 3.78 -19.33
N PRO A 36 -17.25 3.50 -20.17
CA PRO A 36 -17.17 2.22 -20.87
C PRO A 36 -17.07 1.03 -19.91
N LEU A 37 -16.28 1.18 -18.85
CA LEU A 37 -16.10 0.17 -17.81
C LEU A 37 -17.40 -0.06 -17.03
N TRP A 38 -18.08 1.02 -16.61
CA TRP A 38 -19.37 0.92 -15.93
C TRP A 38 -20.44 0.27 -16.81
N GLN A 39 -20.45 0.55 -18.12
CA GLN A 39 -21.38 -0.12 -19.04
C GLN A 39 -21.17 -1.62 -19.07
N HIS A 40 -19.90 -2.08 -19.07
CA HIS A 40 -19.57 -3.49 -19.03
C HIS A 40 -19.95 -4.15 -17.69
N MET A 41 -19.68 -3.47 -16.57
CA MET A 41 -19.87 -4.03 -15.24
C MET A 41 -21.30 -3.93 -14.70
N LEU A 42 -21.95 -2.78 -14.86
CA LEU A 42 -23.23 -2.44 -14.25
C LEU A 42 -24.41 -2.53 -15.23
N GLY A 43 -24.12 -2.56 -16.54
CA GLY A 43 -25.10 -2.41 -17.60
C GLY A 43 -25.47 -0.96 -17.88
N ALA A 44 -26.22 -0.75 -18.98
CA ALA A 44 -26.52 0.58 -19.52
C ALA A 44 -27.36 1.47 -18.56
N ASP A 45 -28.37 0.89 -17.91
CA ASP A 45 -29.29 1.64 -17.04
C ASP A 45 -28.57 2.16 -15.79
N ALA A 46 -27.86 1.29 -15.05
CA ALA A 46 -27.10 1.71 -13.87
C ALA A 46 -25.97 2.67 -14.21
N THR A 47 -25.32 2.49 -15.37
CA THR A 47 -24.32 3.46 -15.82
C THR A 47 -24.93 4.83 -16.08
N THR A 48 -26.12 4.88 -16.68
CA THR A 48 -26.84 6.14 -16.90
C THR A 48 -27.19 6.82 -15.58
N VAL A 49 -27.66 6.03 -14.59
CA VAL A 49 -27.95 6.53 -13.24
C VAL A 49 -26.69 7.09 -12.57
N LEU A 50 -25.59 6.33 -12.51
CA LEU A 50 -24.34 6.76 -11.87
C LEU A 50 -23.70 7.96 -12.57
N ALA A 51 -23.64 7.95 -13.90
CA ALA A 51 -23.07 9.02 -14.71
C ALA A 51 -23.86 10.34 -14.60
N ARG A 52 -25.14 10.27 -14.24
CA ARG A 52 -25.96 11.45 -13.94
C ARG A 52 -25.88 11.85 -12.46
N ALA A 53 -25.84 10.88 -11.56
CA ALA A 53 -25.80 11.11 -10.11
C ALA A 53 -24.48 11.76 -9.65
N LEU A 54 -23.34 11.32 -10.18
CA LEU A 54 -22.03 11.80 -9.70
C LEU A 54 -21.82 13.32 -9.96
N PRO A 55 -22.08 13.87 -11.17
CA PRO A 55 -22.03 15.32 -11.38
C PRO A 55 -23.07 16.10 -10.56
N LEU A 56 -24.28 15.55 -10.38
CA LEU A 56 -25.30 16.15 -9.49
C LEU A 56 -24.81 16.22 -8.04
N ALA A 57 -24.18 15.14 -7.56
CA ALA A 57 -23.62 15.06 -6.23
C ALA A 57 -22.48 16.09 -6.05
N ALA A 58 -21.58 16.18 -7.04
CA ALA A 58 -20.49 17.14 -7.06
C ALA A 58 -20.99 18.59 -7.03
N LEU A 59 -21.99 18.93 -7.84
CA LEU A 59 -22.60 20.26 -7.86
C LEU A 59 -23.31 20.61 -6.55
N GLY A 60 -23.90 19.62 -5.88
CA GLY A 60 -24.77 19.80 -4.72
C GLY A 60 -24.13 19.67 -3.34
N HIS A 61 -22.96 19.01 -3.22
CA HIS A 61 -22.47 18.53 -1.92
C HIS A 61 -22.27 19.62 -0.86
N ASP A 62 -21.84 20.81 -1.28
CA ASP A 62 -21.42 21.90 -0.41
C ASP A 62 -22.38 23.10 -0.37
N LEU A 63 -23.56 23.02 -1.01
CA LEU A 63 -24.52 24.13 -1.04
C LEU A 63 -24.88 24.66 0.37
N GLY A 64 -24.94 23.77 1.36
CA GLY A 64 -25.18 24.11 2.77
C GLY A 64 -24.12 25.01 3.41
N LYS A 65 -22.91 25.11 2.83
CA LYS A 65 -21.87 26.06 3.29
C LYS A 65 -22.29 27.51 3.11
N ALA A 66 -23.26 27.80 2.26
CA ALA A 66 -23.84 29.14 2.11
C ALA A 66 -24.53 29.64 3.40
N ALA A 67 -24.81 28.77 4.39
CA ALA A 67 -25.38 29.21 5.66
C ALA A 67 -24.52 30.30 6.33
N SER A 68 -25.15 31.40 6.73
CA SER A 68 -24.47 32.55 7.35
C SER A 68 -23.73 32.20 8.66
N GLY A 69 -24.14 31.17 9.40
CA GLY A 69 -23.37 30.64 10.52
C GLY A 69 -22.05 29.99 10.09
N PHE A 70 -22.06 29.20 9.02
CA PHE A 70 -20.84 28.64 8.42
C PHE A 70 -19.93 29.74 7.88
N GLN A 71 -20.48 30.69 7.12
CA GLN A 71 -19.72 31.83 6.57
C GLN A 71 -19.04 32.66 7.67
N ARG A 72 -19.71 32.88 8.81
CA ARG A 72 -19.10 33.52 9.99
C ARG A 72 -17.96 32.69 10.59
N SER A 73 -18.10 31.36 10.65
CA SER A 73 -17.03 30.48 11.18
C SER A 73 -15.77 30.49 10.32
N LEU A 74 -15.89 30.71 9.01
CA LEU A 74 -14.74 30.90 8.12
C LEU A 74 -14.03 32.24 8.33
N GLN A 75 -14.78 33.30 8.65
CA GLN A 75 -14.23 34.65 8.80
C GLN A 75 -13.70 34.94 10.21
N GLN A 76 -14.22 34.25 11.23
CA GLN A 76 -13.90 34.49 12.63
C GLN A 76 -13.38 33.21 13.29
N ARG A 77 -12.08 33.16 13.61
CA ARG A 77 -11.44 31.99 14.26
C ARG A 77 -12.10 31.56 15.58
N SER A 78 -12.79 32.46 16.29
CA SER A 78 -13.50 32.17 17.54
C SER A 78 -14.93 31.67 17.36
N ALA A 79 -15.53 31.83 16.18
CA ALA A 79 -16.90 31.43 15.92
C ALA A 79 -16.95 29.95 15.52
N ARG A 80 -17.62 29.12 16.34
CA ARG A 80 -17.88 27.71 16.02
C ARG A 80 -19.30 27.56 15.47
N TRP A 81 -19.42 26.88 14.33
CA TRP A 81 -20.72 26.51 13.78
C TRP A 81 -20.98 25.02 14.01
N GLU A 82 -21.80 24.71 15.01
CA GLU A 82 -22.12 23.34 15.42
C GLU A 82 -23.32 22.79 14.65
N PHE A 83 -23.13 22.60 13.34
CA PHE A 83 -24.08 21.94 12.45
C PHE A 83 -23.33 21.29 11.26
N ARG A 84 -23.95 20.33 10.60
CA ARG A 84 -23.43 19.66 9.40
C ARG A 84 -23.95 20.35 8.14
N HIS A 85 -23.09 20.90 7.29
CA HIS A 85 -23.56 21.58 6.07
C HIS A 85 -24.14 20.59 5.07
N GLU A 86 -23.68 19.34 5.05
CA GLU A 86 -24.19 18.30 4.17
C GLU A 86 -25.68 17.99 4.39
N VAL A 87 -26.18 18.21 5.61
CA VAL A 87 -27.60 18.10 5.95
C VAL A 87 -28.41 19.22 5.31
N LEU A 88 -27.89 20.47 5.31
CA LEU A 88 -28.52 21.59 4.62
C LEU A 88 -28.46 21.40 3.10
N SER A 89 -27.31 20.98 2.55
CA SER A 89 -27.17 20.65 1.12
C SER A 89 -28.24 19.63 0.70
N SER A 90 -28.42 18.56 1.48
CA SER A 90 -29.43 17.53 1.18
C SER A 90 -30.86 18.07 1.28
N ALA A 91 -31.16 18.92 2.26
CA ALA A 91 -32.48 19.53 2.41
C ALA A 91 -32.86 20.47 1.25
N ILE A 92 -31.90 21.27 0.77
CA ILE A 92 -32.06 22.14 -0.40
C ILE A 92 -32.46 21.29 -1.62
N LEU A 93 -31.77 20.17 -1.82
CA LEU A 93 -31.95 19.31 -2.97
C LEU A 93 -33.18 18.40 -2.87
N LEU A 94 -33.57 18.01 -1.66
CA LEU A 94 -34.87 17.37 -1.42
C LEU A 94 -36.02 18.31 -1.79
N ALA A 95 -35.93 19.61 -1.46
CA ALA A 95 -36.93 20.60 -1.89
C ALA A 95 -36.97 20.78 -3.41
N ALA A 96 -35.86 20.51 -4.10
CA ALA A 96 -35.75 20.54 -5.56
C ALA A 96 -36.31 19.28 -6.26
N GLY A 97 -36.79 18.29 -5.49
CA GLY A 97 -37.33 17.03 -6.04
C GLY A 97 -36.28 15.99 -6.42
N LEU A 98 -35.01 16.09 -5.98
CA LEU A 98 -33.98 15.12 -6.39
C LEU A 98 -34.36 13.67 -6.03
N ALA A 99 -35.04 13.44 -4.91
CA ALA A 99 -35.44 12.11 -4.46
C ALA A 99 -36.51 11.44 -5.35
N GLU A 100 -37.07 12.15 -6.34
CA GLU A 100 -38.05 11.62 -7.29
C GLU A 100 -37.40 10.81 -8.43
N SER A 101 -36.08 10.87 -8.57
CA SER A 101 -35.33 10.12 -9.58
C SER A 101 -34.25 9.23 -8.96
N ASP A 102 -33.94 8.10 -9.60
CA ASP A 102 -32.88 7.19 -9.13
C ASP A 102 -31.51 7.88 -9.04
N ALA A 103 -31.16 8.70 -10.04
CA ALA A 103 -29.91 9.45 -10.05
C ALA A 103 -29.86 10.50 -8.93
N GLY A 104 -30.98 11.18 -8.65
CA GLY A 104 -31.05 12.16 -7.57
C GLY A 104 -31.06 11.52 -6.18
N ARG A 105 -31.72 10.36 -5.99
CA ARG A 105 -31.59 9.55 -4.76
C ARG A 105 -30.14 9.13 -4.49
N LEU A 106 -29.47 8.64 -5.53
CA LEU A 106 -28.06 8.25 -5.43
C LEU A 106 -27.15 9.45 -5.11
N ALA A 107 -27.38 10.59 -5.76
CA ALA A 107 -26.66 11.83 -5.48
C ALA A 107 -26.89 12.32 -4.04
N LEU A 108 -28.14 12.32 -3.56
CA LEU A 108 -28.49 12.70 -2.19
C LEU A 108 -27.81 11.80 -1.15
N ALA A 109 -27.76 10.48 -1.39
CA ALA A 109 -27.07 9.55 -0.50
C ALA A 109 -25.56 9.86 -0.40
N ALA A 110 -24.92 10.14 -1.54
CA ALA A 110 -23.51 10.54 -1.58
C ALA A 110 -23.27 11.88 -0.88
N ILE A 111 -24.12 12.89 -1.12
CA ILE A 111 -24.03 14.21 -0.47
C ILE A 111 -24.21 14.09 1.04
N LEU A 112 -25.25 13.41 1.51
CA LEU A 112 -25.57 13.34 2.93
C LEU A 112 -24.45 12.65 3.75
N THR A 113 -23.67 11.79 3.10
CA THR A 113 -22.62 10.99 3.73
C THR A 113 -21.20 11.38 3.30
N HIS A 114 -20.99 12.47 2.53
CA HIS A 114 -19.65 12.77 1.99
C HIS A 114 -18.62 13.16 3.07
N HIS A 115 -19.03 13.61 4.26
CA HIS A 115 -18.09 13.84 5.35
C HIS A 115 -17.99 12.70 6.34
N ARG A 116 -19.13 12.09 6.69
CA ARG A 116 -19.27 11.17 7.82
C ARG A 116 -20.03 9.92 7.46
N ASP A 117 -19.79 8.90 8.28
CA ASP A 117 -20.49 7.62 8.20
C ASP A 117 -22.00 7.77 8.36
N LEU A 118 -22.76 6.90 7.71
CA LEU A 118 -24.21 6.88 7.82
C LEU A 118 -24.66 6.66 9.28
N ARG A 119 -23.90 5.91 10.09
CA ARG A 119 -24.24 5.60 11.50
C ARG A 119 -23.79 6.68 12.50
N GLU A 120 -23.18 7.79 12.05
CA GLU A 120 -22.67 8.81 12.97
C GLU A 120 -23.83 9.54 13.67
N GLU A 121 -23.83 9.54 15.01
CA GLU A 121 -24.90 10.11 15.84
C GLU A 121 -25.21 11.58 15.53
N ARG A 122 -24.16 12.36 15.21
CA ARG A 122 -24.29 13.78 14.91
C ARG A 122 -25.02 14.01 13.58
N LEU A 123 -24.79 13.17 12.57
CA LEU A 123 -25.48 13.26 11.28
C LEU A 123 -26.98 13.08 11.50
N TRP A 124 -27.37 12.00 12.19
CA TRP A 124 -28.76 11.71 12.54
C TRP A 124 -29.44 12.83 13.34
N ARG A 125 -28.76 13.33 14.38
CA ARG A 125 -29.27 14.44 15.20
C ARG A 125 -29.50 15.71 14.37
N ASP A 126 -28.51 16.12 13.58
CA ASP A 126 -28.58 17.35 12.79
C ASP A 126 -29.60 17.20 11.64
N ALA A 127 -29.82 15.97 11.13
CA ALA A 127 -30.89 15.61 10.20
C ALA A 127 -32.28 15.46 10.86
N GLY A 128 -32.45 15.83 12.13
CA GLY A 128 -33.75 15.87 12.81
C GLY A 128 -34.16 14.59 13.54
N TRP A 129 -33.27 13.60 13.66
CA TRP A 129 -33.56 12.30 14.27
C TRP A 129 -32.51 11.91 15.34
N PRO A 130 -32.63 12.39 16.59
CA PRO A 130 -31.72 12.01 17.68
C PRO A 130 -31.84 10.52 18.07
N GLN A 131 -30.75 9.95 18.60
CA GLN A 131 -30.66 8.55 19.04
C GLN A 131 -31.76 8.08 20.00
N LEU A 132 -32.22 8.98 20.88
CA LEU A 132 -33.38 8.74 21.74
C LEU A 132 -34.54 9.56 21.18
N PRO A 133 -35.34 9.03 20.24
CA PRO A 133 -36.40 9.77 19.55
C PRO A 133 -37.63 9.93 20.45
N LYS A 134 -37.46 10.47 21.66
CA LYS A 134 -38.58 10.93 22.49
C LYS A 134 -39.19 12.17 21.83
N PRO A 135 -40.52 12.38 21.90
CA PRO A 135 -41.17 13.52 21.25
C PRO A 135 -40.50 14.88 21.50
N ALA A 136 -40.06 15.14 22.74
CA ALA A 136 -39.37 16.38 23.10
C ALA A 136 -38.00 16.56 22.42
N PHE A 137 -37.27 15.47 22.16
CA PHE A 137 -35.96 15.53 21.48
C PHE A 137 -36.12 15.64 19.97
N LEU A 138 -37.12 14.96 19.39
CA LEU A 138 -37.49 15.12 17.98
C LEU A 138 -37.86 16.57 17.67
N GLU A 139 -38.72 17.18 18.51
CA GLU A 139 -39.12 18.58 18.34
C GLU A 139 -37.92 19.53 18.47
N LYS A 140 -37.04 19.30 19.45
CA LYS A 140 -35.82 20.10 19.61
C LYS A 140 -34.89 19.99 18.40
N ALA A 141 -34.68 18.79 17.87
CA ALA A 141 -33.83 18.56 16.70
C ALA A 141 -34.42 19.21 15.44
N ARG A 142 -35.74 19.08 15.24
CA ARG A 142 -36.46 19.76 14.16
C ARG A 142 -36.36 21.28 14.26
N GLN A 143 -36.57 21.84 15.45
CA GLN A 143 -36.45 23.29 15.66
C GLN A 143 -35.02 23.79 15.40
N GLN A 144 -34.02 23.03 15.85
CA GLN A 144 -32.62 23.31 15.57
C GLN A 144 -32.36 23.31 14.05
N PHE A 145 -32.83 22.30 13.32
CA PHE A 145 -32.72 22.24 11.87
C PHE A 145 -33.36 23.46 11.19
N LEU A 146 -34.61 23.81 11.55
CA LEU A 146 -35.31 24.96 10.95
C LEU A 146 -34.57 26.28 11.21
N THR A 147 -34.03 26.46 12.42
CA THR A 147 -33.19 27.62 12.74
C THR A 147 -31.94 27.68 11.86
N ARG A 148 -31.32 26.53 11.56
CA ARG A 148 -30.14 26.47 10.68
C ARG A 148 -30.49 26.66 9.21
N ALA A 149 -31.64 26.18 8.76
CA ALA A 149 -32.14 26.40 7.40
C ALA A 149 -32.35 27.90 7.12
N GLN A 150 -32.86 28.67 8.09
CA GLN A 150 -33.01 30.12 7.98
C GLN A 150 -31.67 30.85 7.77
N GLU A 151 -30.53 30.26 8.13
CA GLU A 151 -29.22 30.86 7.90
C GLU A 151 -28.85 30.94 6.41
N LEU A 152 -29.58 30.24 5.51
CA LEU A 152 -29.40 30.27 4.05
C LEU A 152 -30.02 31.50 3.39
N VAL A 153 -31.00 32.17 4.03
CA VAL A 153 -31.72 33.34 3.48
C VAL A 153 -30.79 34.38 2.82
N PRO A 154 -29.66 34.79 3.44
CA PRO A 154 -28.80 35.82 2.86
C PRO A 154 -28.12 35.45 1.54
N TYR A 155 -28.10 34.15 1.19
CA TYR A 155 -27.43 33.61 0.01
C TYR A 155 -28.38 32.80 -0.89
N TRP A 156 -29.70 32.85 -0.63
CA TRP A 156 -30.67 32.03 -1.35
C TRP A 156 -30.76 32.39 -2.83
N ASP A 157 -30.83 33.68 -3.15
CA ASP A 157 -30.87 34.17 -4.54
C ASP A 157 -29.63 33.71 -5.33
N TRP A 158 -28.45 33.79 -4.68
CA TRP A 158 -27.21 33.29 -5.25
C TRP A 158 -27.24 31.77 -5.47
N LEU A 159 -27.75 30.99 -4.51
CA LEU A 159 -27.89 29.53 -4.63
C LEU A 159 -28.80 29.17 -5.81
N CYS A 160 -29.94 29.85 -5.95
CA CYS A 160 -30.88 29.66 -7.06
C CYS A 160 -30.22 29.99 -8.41
N SER A 161 -29.53 31.13 -8.52
CA SER A 161 -28.79 31.50 -9.75
C SER A 161 -27.72 30.45 -10.08
N PHE A 162 -26.85 30.15 -9.12
CA PHE A 162 -25.76 29.21 -9.29
C PHE A 162 -26.25 27.82 -9.70
N TRP A 163 -27.28 27.30 -9.04
CA TRP A 163 -27.85 25.99 -9.36
C TRP A 163 -28.44 25.97 -10.78
N ASN A 164 -29.29 26.95 -11.11
CA ASN A 164 -29.99 27.00 -12.39
C ASN A 164 -29.07 27.28 -13.60
N GLU A 165 -27.86 27.81 -13.39
CA GLU A 165 -26.85 28.01 -14.44
C GLU A 165 -26.33 26.68 -15.03
N HIS A 166 -26.50 25.53 -14.36
CA HIS A 166 -25.86 24.27 -14.73
C HIS A 166 -26.83 23.26 -15.37
N GLY A 167 -26.37 22.56 -16.42
CA GLY A 167 -27.21 21.65 -17.20
C GLY A 167 -27.84 20.50 -16.39
N TYR A 168 -27.12 19.95 -15.41
CA TYR A 168 -27.62 18.85 -14.56
C TYR A 168 -28.80 19.27 -13.67
N ALA A 169 -28.87 20.55 -13.30
CA ALA A 169 -29.87 21.11 -12.40
C ALA A 169 -31.21 21.44 -13.08
N ARG A 170 -31.28 21.42 -14.42
CA ARG A 170 -32.48 21.84 -15.19
C ARG A 170 -33.74 21.07 -14.82
N ASP A 171 -33.59 19.79 -14.48
CA ASP A 171 -34.70 18.92 -14.12
C ASP A 171 -35.11 19.04 -12.63
N PHE A 172 -34.38 19.85 -11.85
CA PHE A 172 -34.54 20.00 -10.40
C PHE A 172 -34.43 21.48 -9.98
N PRO A 173 -35.32 22.38 -10.43
CA PRO A 173 -35.22 23.80 -10.10
C PRO A 173 -35.40 24.05 -8.60
N LEU A 174 -34.59 24.95 -8.03
CA LEU A 174 -34.79 25.42 -6.66
C LEU A 174 -36.00 26.38 -6.58
N PRO A 175 -36.76 26.38 -5.47
CA PRO A 175 -37.87 27.31 -5.30
C PRO A 175 -37.36 28.76 -5.21
N GLU A 176 -38.04 29.68 -5.91
CA GLU A 176 -37.65 31.10 -5.99
C GLU A 176 -37.52 31.78 -4.61
N VAL A 177 -38.34 31.34 -3.65
CA VAL A 177 -38.31 31.81 -2.27
C VAL A 177 -38.00 30.62 -1.36
N LEU A 178 -37.11 30.82 -0.38
CA LEU A 178 -36.84 29.82 0.64
C LEU A 178 -38.13 29.52 1.42
N GLN A 179 -38.70 28.34 1.18
CA GLN A 179 -39.80 27.78 1.97
C GLN A 179 -39.24 26.94 3.13
N ASP A 180 -40.11 26.36 3.96
CA ASP A 180 -39.69 25.38 4.96
C ASP A 180 -39.04 24.18 4.26
N LEU A 181 -37.71 24.08 4.34
CA LEU A 181 -36.98 22.98 3.74
C LEU A 181 -37.37 21.64 4.40
N PRO A 182 -37.50 20.56 3.63
CA PRO A 182 -37.79 19.24 4.18
C PRO A 182 -36.63 18.78 5.07
N VAL A 183 -36.97 18.26 6.23
CA VAL A 183 -35.99 17.67 7.15
C VAL A 183 -35.53 16.31 6.56
N PRO A 184 -34.22 16.06 6.36
CA PRO A 184 -33.75 14.84 5.69
C PRO A 184 -33.97 13.51 6.45
N ALA A 185 -34.60 13.53 7.64
CA ALA A 185 -34.76 12.37 8.52
C ALA A 185 -35.37 11.14 7.83
N ASP A 186 -36.45 11.32 7.05
CA ASP A 186 -37.13 10.20 6.41
C ASP A 186 -36.29 9.58 5.30
N PHE A 187 -35.63 10.42 4.49
CA PHE A 187 -34.67 9.94 3.49
C PHE A 187 -33.48 9.21 4.13
N LEU A 188 -32.95 9.72 5.25
CA LEU A 188 -31.86 9.08 5.98
C LEU A 188 -32.26 7.70 6.53
N ARG A 189 -33.51 7.54 6.98
CA ARG A 189 -34.06 6.25 7.41
C ARG A 189 -34.22 5.27 6.25
N GLU A 190 -34.81 5.70 5.13
CA GLU A 190 -34.89 4.88 3.91
C GLU A 190 -33.50 4.41 3.47
N LEU A 191 -32.52 5.32 3.48
CA LEU A 191 -31.13 5.02 3.13
C LEU A 191 -30.50 4.02 4.11
N GLN A 192 -30.76 4.15 5.41
CA GLN A 192 -30.27 3.21 6.43
C GLN A 192 -30.83 1.79 6.21
N ASP A 193 -32.12 1.66 5.90
CA ASP A 193 -32.76 0.37 5.63
C ASP A 193 -32.14 -0.33 4.40
N ILE A 194 -31.86 0.43 3.34
CA ILE A 194 -31.13 -0.06 2.15
C ILE A 194 -29.72 -0.47 2.55
N CYS A 195 -28.96 0.41 3.21
CA CYS A 195 -27.56 0.15 3.55
C CYS A 195 -27.37 -1.02 4.53
N ASP A 196 -28.34 -1.35 5.38
CA ASP A 196 -28.22 -2.49 6.30
C ASP A 196 -28.47 -3.85 5.61
N THR A 197 -29.22 -3.84 4.49
CA THR A 197 -29.58 -5.05 3.74
C THR A 197 -28.65 -5.30 2.55
N GLU A 198 -28.17 -4.25 1.91
CA GLU A 198 -27.35 -4.31 0.70
C GLU A 198 -25.85 -4.49 1.00
N HIS A 199 -25.16 -5.28 0.18
CA HIS A 199 -23.71 -5.45 0.27
C HIS A 199 -22.97 -4.35 -0.50
N ALA A 200 -21.91 -3.77 0.09
CA ALA A 200 -21.23 -2.57 -0.43
C ALA A 200 -20.82 -2.63 -1.92
N PHE A 201 -20.43 -3.79 -2.45
CA PHE A 201 -20.02 -3.90 -3.86
C PHE A 201 -20.44 -5.19 -4.56
N ARG A 202 -21.33 -5.98 -3.94
CA ARG A 202 -21.85 -7.23 -4.55
C ARG A 202 -23.31 -7.12 -4.95
N SER A 203 -24.05 -6.22 -4.34
CA SER A 203 -25.35 -5.84 -4.86
C SER A 203 -25.23 -4.63 -5.76
N ARG A 204 -26.12 -4.55 -6.74
CA ARG A 204 -26.14 -3.45 -7.70
C ARG A 204 -26.35 -2.11 -7.01
N GLU A 205 -27.30 -2.05 -6.08
CA GLU A 205 -27.62 -0.83 -5.33
C GLU A 205 -26.49 -0.42 -4.38
N GLY A 206 -25.93 -1.38 -3.62
CA GLY A 206 -24.78 -1.12 -2.77
C GLY A 206 -23.57 -0.62 -3.55
N LEU A 207 -23.26 -1.25 -4.69
CA LEU A 207 -22.15 -0.83 -5.54
C LEU A 207 -22.37 0.58 -6.10
N LEU A 208 -23.59 0.94 -6.51
CA LEU A 208 -23.91 2.30 -6.96
C LEU A 208 -23.65 3.33 -5.85
N LEU A 209 -24.16 3.07 -4.63
CA LEU A 209 -23.95 3.93 -3.46
C LEU A 209 -22.46 4.11 -3.15
N THR A 210 -21.72 3.00 -3.12
CA THR A 210 -20.27 2.98 -2.88
C THR A 210 -19.49 3.73 -3.97
N LEU A 211 -19.78 3.50 -5.25
CA LEU A 211 -19.09 4.20 -6.35
C LEU A 211 -19.40 5.70 -6.35
N CYS A 212 -20.67 6.10 -6.17
CA CYS A 212 -21.06 7.50 -6.19
C CYS A 212 -20.41 8.27 -5.03
N ARG A 213 -20.47 7.74 -3.80
CA ARG A 213 -19.79 8.34 -2.64
C ARG A 213 -18.28 8.33 -2.82
N GLY A 214 -17.70 7.21 -3.28
CA GLY A 214 -16.26 7.05 -3.45
C GLY A 214 -15.67 8.06 -4.43
N TRP A 215 -16.31 8.26 -5.58
CA TRP A 215 -15.86 9.24 -6.58
C TRP A 215 -16.13 10.68 -6.16
N LEU A 216 -17.24 10.97 -5.45
CA LEU A 216 -17.47 12.28 -4.86
C LEU A 216 -16.37 12.64 -3.83
N LEU A 217 -16.02 11.70 -2.95
CA LEU A 217 -14.91 11.85 -2.00
C LEU A 217 -13.57 12.07 -2.71
N ALA A 218 -13.31 11.32 -3.78
CA ALA A 218 -12.10 11.49 -4.59
C ALA A 218 -12.02 12.90 -5.21
N ALA A 219 -13.13 13.38 -5.76
CA ALA A 219 -13.23 14.71 -6.37
C ALA A 219 -13.06 15.83 -5.35
N ASP A 220 -13.75 15.76 -4.20
CA ASP A 220 -13.64 16.76 -3.13
C ASP A 220 -12.24 16.81 -2.53
N HIS A 221 -11.63 15.64 -2.28
CA HIS A 221 -10.25 15.58 -1.81
C HIS A 221 -9.24 16.11 -2.84
N ALA A 222 -9.43 15.83 -4.13
CA ALA A 222 -8.56 16.32 -5.19
C ALA A 222 -8.63 17.84 -5.33
N ALA A 223 -9.84 18.41 -5.50
CA ALA A 223 -10.05 19.85 -5.55
C ALA A 223 -9.49 20.53 -4.29
N SER A 224 -9.72 19.93 -3.12
CA SER A 224 -9.19 20.43 -1.85
C SER A 224 -7.67 20.48 -1.75
N ALA A 225 -6.97 19.62 -2.49
CA ALA A 225 -5.52 19.59 -2.58
C ALA A 225 -4.96 20.44 -3.72
N GLY A 226 -5.80 21.22 -4.43
CA GLY A 226 -5.40 22.00 -5.60
C GLY A 226 -5.22 21.17 -6.87
N VAL A 227 -5.78 19.95 -6.89
CA VAL A 227 -5.74 19.05 -8.04
C VAL A 227 -7.09 19.12 -8.76
N ALA A 228 -7.14 19.94 -9.80
CA ALA A 228 -8.37 20.18 -10.57
C ALA A 228 -8.61 19.15 -11.70
N SER A 229 -7.69 18.22 -11.95
CA SER A 229 -7.80 17.23 -13.04
C SER A 229 -7.62 15.79 -12.60
N PHE A 230 -8.44 14.93 -13.20
CA PHE A 230 -8.33 13.50 -13.13
C PHE A 230 -7.38 13.04 -14.25
N LEU A 231 -6.17 12.59 -13.89
CA LEU A 231 -5.23 12.08 -14.89
C LEU A 231 -5.70 10.71 -15.41
N ALA A 232 -6.53 10.74 -16.46
CA ALA A 232 -7.03 9.54 -17.14
C ALA A 232 -5.99 8.93 -18.09
N GLU A 233 -5.09 9.73 -18.66
CA GLU A 233 -4.13 9.27 -19.65
C GLU A 233 -2.74 9.01 -19.06
N LEU A 234 -2.02 8.06 -19.65
CA LEU A 234 -0.59 7.90 -19.40
C LEU A 234 0.18 8.90 -20.29
N PRO A 235 1.35 9.39 -19.85
CA PRO A 235 2.15 10.33 -20.64
C PRO A 235 2.45 9.78 -22.04
N ALA A 236 2.12 10.52 -23.09
CA ALA A 236 2.18 10.05 -24.48
C ALA A 236 3.57 9.55 -24.93
N ASP A 237 4.65 10.04 -24.31
CA ASP A 237 6.03 9.68 -24.65
C ASP A 237 6.55 8.43 -23.91
N TRP A 238 5.76 7.81 -23.02
CA TRP A 238 6.21 6.67 -22.21
C TRP A 238 6.72 5.50 -23.07
N SER A 239 6.08 5.24 -24.21
CA SER A 239 6.47 4.18 -25.15
C SER A 239 7.83 4.44 -25.83
N GLU A 240 8.17 5.71 -26.07
CA GLU A 240 9.48 6.12 -26.58
C GLU A 240 10.55 5.95 -25.50
N ARG A 241 10.26 6.38 -24.26
CA ARG A 241 11.15 6.19 -23.11
C ARG A 241 11.43 4.71 -22.85
N GLN A 242 10.40 3.85 -22.97
CA GLN A 242 10.57 2.41 -22.86
C GLN A 242 11.49 1.86 -23.96
N ARG A 243 11.30 2.28 -25.22
CA ARG A 243 12.15 1.85 -26.34
C ARG A 243 13.62 2.24 -26.13
N ARG A 244 13.89 3.47 -25.65
CA ARG A 244 15.26 3.90 -25.32
C ARG A 244 15.87 3.07 -24.20
N ARG A 245 15.12 2.86 -23.12
CA ARG A 245 15.55 2.01 -22.00
C ARG A 245 15.89 0.58 -22.44
N LEU A 246 15.08 -0.01 -23.33
CA LEU A 246 15.34 -1.34 -23.88
C LEU A 246 16.62 -1.35 -24.73
N ALA A 247 16.85 -0.32 -25.55
CA ALA A 247 18.04 -0.20 -26.38
C ALA A 247 19.34 -0.02 -25.56
N GLU A 248 19.27 0.65 -24.41
CA GLU A 248 20.41 0.91 -23.53
C GLU A 248 20.71 -0.25 -22.55
N SER A 249 19.79 -1.20 -22.42
CA SER A 249 19.91 -2.25 -21.40
C SER A 249 20.87 -3.36 -21.83
N GLN A 250 22.01 -3.47 -21.12
CA GLN A 250 22.95 -4.59 -21.29
C GLN A 250 22.31 -5.96 -20.99
N ALA A 251 21.23 -5.98 -20.20
CA ALA A 251 20.48 -7.20 -19.92
C ALA A 251 19.59 -7.64 -21.09
N HIS A 252 19.30 -6.81 -22.10
CA HIS A 252 18.28 -7.06 -23.14
C HIS A 252 18.81 -7.41 -24.55
N GLY A 253 20.09 -7.69 -24.74
CA GLY A 253 20.62 -7.93 -26.10
C GLY A 253 20.41 -6.69 -27.01
N PRO A 254 20.25 -6.82 -28.34
CA PRO A 254 20.25 -5.69 -29.29
C PRO A 254 18.98 -4.79 -29.25
N GLY A 255 18.41 -4.53 -28.07
CA GLY A 255 17.24 -3.66 -27.89
C GLY A 255 15.92 -4.25 -28.37
N GLN A 256 15.84 -5.56 -28.57
CA GLN A 256 14.62 -6.27 -29.00
C GLN A 256 13.87 -6.87 -27.82
N LEU A 257 12.54 -6.99 -27.97
CA LEU A 257 11.70 -7.67 -27.01
C LEU A 257 11.89 -9.18 -27.11
N ARG A 258 11.90 -9.84 -25.96
CA ARG A 258 11.87 -11.30 -25.88
C ARG A 258 10.49 -11.83 -26.24
N GLU A 259 10.42 -13.07 -26.66
CA GLU A 259 9.16 -13.69 -27.07
C GLU A 259 8.12 -13.65 -25.94
N PHE A 260 8.46 -14.06 -24.72
CA PHE A 260 7.49 -14.05 -23.61
C PHE A 260 6.98 -12.63 -23.29
N GLN A 261 7.81 -11.59 -23.47
CA GLN A 261 7.42 -10.19 -23.28
C GLN A 261 6.45 -9.74 -24.38
N ARG A 262 6.65 -10.21 -25.62
CA ARG A 262 5.76 -9.95 -26.75
C ARG A 262 4.42 -10.66 -26.59
N VAL A 263 4.44 -11.97 -26.33
CA VAL A 263 3.23 -12.80 -26.23
C VAL A 263 2.36 -12.34 -25.05
N LEU A 264 2.94 -12.11 -23.86
CA LEU A 264 2.18 -11.55 -22.74
C LEU A 264 1.68 -10.13 -23.04
N GLY A 265 2.46 -9.34 -23.77
CA GLY A 265 2.07 -8.01 -24.21
C GLY A 265 0.91 -7.96 -25.22
N GLU A 266 0.60 -9.06 -25.89
CA GLU A 266 -0.53 -9.17 -26.83
C GLU A 266 -1.80 -9.71 -26.13
N HIS A 267 -1.66 -10.28 -24.94
CA HIS A 267 -2.73 -10.92 -24.17
C HIS A 267 -3.74 -9.93 -23.57
N LEU A 268 -5.03 -10.25 -23.70
CA LEU A 268 -6.15 -9.54 -23.10
C LEU A 268 -6.68 -10.33 -21.90
N GLY A 269 -6.90 -9.67 -20.78
CA GLY A 269 -7.38 -10.23 -19.53
C GLY A 269 -6.27 -10.58 -18.54
N SER A 270 -6.68 -11.21 -17.44
CA SER A 270 -5.77 -11.65 -16.38
C SER A 270 -4.83 -12.77 -16.84
N ALA A 271 -3.65 -12.87 -16.22
CA ALA A 271 -2.64 -13.85 -16.59
C ALA A 271 -1.67 -14.18 -15.44
N MET A 272 -0.94 -15.27 -15.61
CA MET A 272 0.20 -15.67 -14.78
C MET A 272 1.49 -15.63 -15.61
N LEU A 273 2.59 -15.13 -15.03
CA LEU A 273 3.92 -15.11 -15.62
C LEU A 273 4.93 -15.78 -14.68
N VAL A 274 5.61 -16.79 -15.19
CA VAL A 274 6.77 -17.41 -14.56
C VAL A 274 8.00 -17.06 -15.37
N ALA A 275 8.91 -16.30 -14.77
CA ALA A 275 10.18 -15.99 -15.39
C ALA A 275 11.23 -15.66 -14.31
N PRO A 276 12.47 -16.19 -14.40
CA PRO A 276 13.48 -15.98 -13.37
C PRO A 276 13.83 -14.50 -13.17
N THR A 277 14.38 -14.16 -12.01
CA THR A 277 14.80 -12.78 -11.69
C THR A 277 15.84 -12.28 -12.69
N GLY A 278 15.67 -11.05 -13.18
CA GLY A 278 16.54 -10.47 -14.21
C GLY A 278 16.15 -10.79 -15.66
N SER A 279 15.10 -11.59 -15.89
CA SER A 279 14.57 -11.91 -17.24
C SER A 279 13.81 -10.77 -17.94
N GLY A 280 13.58 -9.65 -17.26
CA GLY A 280 12.78 -8.53 -17.79
C GLY A 280 11.26 -8.68 -17.61
N LYS A 281 10.80 -9.29 -16.50
CA LYS A 281 9.38 -9.37 -16.09
C LYS A 281 8.67 -8.02 -16.15
N THR A 282 9.33 -6.96 -15.68
CA THR A 282 8.77 -5.60 -15.64
C THR A 282 8.34 -5.11 -17.03
N ASP A 283 9.15 -5.34 -18.06
CA ASP A 283 8.80 -4.92 -19.42
C ASP A 283 7.62 -5.70 -20.01
N ALA A 284 7.48 -6.98 -19.63
CA ALA A 284 6.31 -7.77 -19.97
C ALA A 284 5.04 -7.22 -19.31
N ALA A 285 5.12 -6.86 -18.02
CA ALA A 285 4.02 -6.26 -17.27
C ALA A 285 3.58 -4.90 -17.83
N LEU A 286 4.53 -4.05 -18.25
CA LEU A 286 4.22 -2.76 -18.87
C LEU A 286 3.47 -2.91 -20.20
N ARG A 287 3.80 -3.92 -20.99
CA ARG A 287 3.09 -4.22 -22.24
C ARG A 287 1.70 -4.78 -21.99
N TRP A 288 1.58 -5.65 -21.01
CA TRP A 288 0.29 -6.14 -20.55
C TRP A 288 -0.60 -4.97 -20.09
N ILE A 289 -0.07 -4.01 -19.32
CA ILE A 289 -0.79 -2.77 -18.97
C ILE A 289 -1.26 -2.04 -20.24
N ALA A 290 -0.34 -1.77 -21.17
CA ALA A 290 -0.66 -1.02 -22.39
C ALA A 290 -1.74 -1.70 -23.23
N ARG A 291 -1.81 -3.03 -23.21
CA ARG A 291 -2.80 -3.83 -23.93
C ARG A 291 -4.16 -3.86 -23.25
N ASN A 292 -4.16 -3.84 -21.92
CA ASN A 292 -5.35 -4.08 -21.08
C ASN A 292 -5.96 -2.80 -20.52
N ARG A 293 -5.35 -1.64 -20.71
CA ARG A 293 -5.91 -0.36 -20.28
C ARG A 293 -6.78 0.23 -21.38
N GLU A 294 -8.05 0.47 -21.10
CA GLU A 294 -9.02 0.95 -22.09
C GLU A 294 -9.37 2.43 -21.91
N GLY A 295 -9.13 3.00 -20.73
CA GLY A 295 -9.45 4.38 -20.39
C GLY A 295 -8.78 4.84 -19.11
N GLY A 296 -9.59 5.25 -18.13
CA GLY A 296 -9.13 5.85 -16.86
C GLY A 296 -8.70 4.86 -15.78
N GLU A 297 -8.61 3.56 -16.06
CA GLU A 297 -8.35 2.55 -15.05
C GLU A 297 -7.02 2.82 -14.32
N ARG A 298 -7.02 2.54 -13.02
CA ARG A 298 -5.85 2.70 -12.16
C ARG A 298 -4.94 1.48 -12.24
N ILE A 299 -3.65 1.72 -12.15
CA ILE A 299 -2.62 0.68 -12.19
C ILE A 299 -2.01 0.55 -10.80
N PHE A 300 -2.07 -0.64 -10.23
CA PHE A 300 -1.45 -0.97 -8.96
C PHE A 300 -0.33 -1.97 -9.17
N TYR A 301 0.92 -1.56 -8.87
CA TYR A 301 2.06 -2.46 -8.85
C TYR A 301 2.33 -2.89 -7.41
N VAL A 302 1.90 -4.09 -7.06
CA VAL A 302 1.94 -4.65 -5.71
C VAL A 302 3.21 -5.45 -5.50
N LEU A 303 3.97 -5.09 -4.47
CA LEU A 303 5.24 -5.71 -4.10
C LEU A 303 5.29 -6.04 -2.59
N PRO A 304 5.96 -7.12 -2.19
CA PRO A 304 6.02 -7.56 -0.80
C PRO A 304 6.83 -6.62 0.11
N TYR A 305 7.84 -5.95 -0.45
CA TYR A 305 8.87 -5.31 0.36
C TYR A 305 9.05 -3.83 0.02
N GLN A 306 9.31 -3.01 1.05
CA GLN A 306 9.48 -1.56 0.93
C GLN A 306 10.61 -1.17 -0.03
N ALA A 307 11.77 -1.83 0.05
CA ALA A 307 12.89 -1.55 -0.84
C ALA A 307 12.57 -1.86 -2.31
N SER A 308 11.77 -2.89 -2.59
CA SER A 308 11.28 -3.20 -3.94
C SER A 308 10.30 -2.15 -4.45
N ILE A 309 9.39 -1.69 -3.59
CA ILE A 309 8.46 -0.60 -3.91
C ILE A 309 9.22 0.65 -4.33
N GLU A 310 10.25 1.03 -3.58
CA GLU A 310 11.08 2.20 -3.89
C GLU A 310 11.85 2.04 -5.20
N ALA A 311 12.45 0.87 -5.44
CA ALA A 311 13.17 0.58 -6.69
C ALA A 311 12.22 0.59 -7.90
N MET A 312 11.04 0.00 -7.76
CA MET A 312 10.02 -0.03 -8.80
C MET A 312 9.43 1.37 -9.04
N SER A 313 9.15 2.16 -7.99
CA SER A 313 8.69 3.55 -8.15
C SER A 313 9.69 4.36 -8.96
N ARG A 314 10.98 4.31 -8.63
CA ARG A 314 12.01 5.01 -9.42
C ARG A 314 12.03 4.56 -10.89
N THR A 315 11.89 3.26 -11.13
CA THR A 315 11.83 2.69 -12.48
C THR A 315 10.62 3.22 -13.27
N LEU A 316 9.45 3.26 -12.65
CA LEU A 316 8.23 3.76 -13.28
C LEU A 316 8.24 5.29 -13.41
N GLU A 317 8.79 6.03 -12.44
CA GLU A 317 8.95 7.49 -12.52
C GLU A 317 9.85 7.90 -13.69
N GLN A 318 10.89 7.13 -14.00
CA GLN A 318 11.72 7.38 -15.19
C GLN A 318 10.92 7.20 -16.49
N LEU A 319 10.00 6.23 -16.52
CA LEU A 319 9.18 5.90 -17.70
C LEU A 319 7.96 6.81 -17.87
N PHE A 320 7.27 7.14 -16.79
CA PHE A 320 5.98 7.83 -16.80
C PHE A 320 6.04 9.23 -16.17
N GLY A 321 7.17 9.63 -15.61
CA GLY A 321 7.27 10.88 -14.85
C GLY A 321 6.72 10.76 -13.43
N ARG A 322 7.14 11.70 -12.57
CA ARG A 322 6.77 11.71 -11.14
C ARG A 322 5.31 12.06 -10.89
N ASP A 323 4.70 12.82 -11.78
CA ASP A 323 3.30 13.23 -11.64
C ASP A 323 2.33 12.07 -11.91
N ALA A 324 2.76 11.08 -12.70
CA ALA A 324 1.95 9.90 -13.02
C ALA A 324 2.10 8.75 -12.01
N VAL A 325 3.15 8.74 -11.19
CA VAL A 325 3.52 7.62 -10.31
C VAL A 325 3.49 8.03 -8.84
N GLY A 326 2.70 7.30 -8.05
CA GLY A 326 2.62 7.45 -6.60
C GLY A 326 3.18 6.23 -5.87
N THR A 327 3.77 6.46 -4.69
CA THR A 327 4.23 5.39 -3.79
C THR A 327 3.36 5.32 -2.54
N LEU A 328 2.84 4.14 -2.22
CA LEU A 328 1.96 3.93 -1.06
C LEU A 328 2.45 2.80 -0.16
N HIS A 329 2.87 3.15 1.06
CA HIS A 329 3.15 2.22 2.15
C HIS A 329 3.01 2.96 3.50
N ALA A 330 3.10 2.23 4.61
CA ALA A 330 2.97 2.79 5.96
C ALA A 330 3.97 3.91 6.30
N ARG A 331 5.02 4.09 5.48
CA ARG A 331 6.13 5.01 5.70
C ARG A 331 6.33 6.03 4.56
N THR A 332 5.30 6.25 3.73
CA THR A 332 5.41 7.13 2.53
C THR A 332 5.90 8.53 2.91
N LEU A 333 5.41 9.09 4.03
CA LEU A 333 5.79 10.44 4.48
C LEU A 333 7.26 10.50 4.88
N GLU A 334 7.75 9.53 5.64
CA GLU A 334 9.14 9.49 6.07
C GLU A 334 10.11 9.30 4.89
N VAL A 335 9.73 8.47 3.92
CA VAL A 335 10.50 8.27 2.69
C VAL A 335 10.56 9.55 1.87
N ALA A 336 9.43 10.24 1.68
CA ALA A 336 9.41 11.52 0.99
C ALA A 336 10.27 12.55 1.73
N PHE A 337 10.19 12.61 3.06
CA PHE A 337 10.99 13.52 3.89
C PHE A 337 12.49 13.32 3.69
N GLN A 338 12.97 12.07 3.62
CA GLN A 338 14.38 11.78 3.38
C GLN A 338 14.90 12.25 2.01
N ARG A 339 14.01 12.46 1.02
CA ARG A 339 14.40 12.96 -0.31
C ARG A 339 14.60 14.48 -0.28
N TYR A 340 13.75 15.19 0.47
CA TYR A 340 13.77 16.65 0.56
C TYR A 340 14.74 17.17 1.63
N PHE A 341 14.98 16.40 2.69
CA PHE A 341 15.84 16.80 3.79
C PHE A 341 17.34 16.64 3.42
N GLN A 342 17.96 17.71 2.90
CA GLN A 342 19.39 17.79 2.56
C GLN A 342 20.19 18.80 3.42
N GLY A 343 19.59 19.34 4.48
CA GLY A 343 20.18 20.38 5.34
C GLY A 343 19.37 20.57 6.61
N ASP A 344 19.46 21.75 7.24
CA ASP A 344 18.84 22.04 8.54
C ASP A 344 17.38 22.56 8.45
N ASP A 345 16.84 22.81 7.25
CA ASP A 345 15.48 23.31 7.08
C ASP A 345 14.44 22.18 7.13
N TYR A 346 14.06 21.83 8.35
CA TYR A 346 13.06 20.80 8.63
C TYR A 346 11.68 21.17 8.08
N GLU A 347 11.26 22.43 8.20
CA GLU A 347 9.88 22.85 7.92
C GLU A 347 9.60 22.79 6.42
N GLU A 348 10.52 23.29 5.59
CA GLU A 348 10.40 23.23 4.13
C GLU A 348 10.38 21.76 3.65
N ALA A 349 11.29 20.93 4.16
CA ALA A 349 11.36 19.52 3.80
C ALA A 349 10.12 18.73 4.26
N TYR A 350 9.59 19.04 5.46
CA TYR A 350 8.38 18.43 5.99
C TYR A 350 7.15 18.79 5.14
N GLU A 351 6.98 20.07 4.81
CA GLU A 351 5.85 20.51 4.00
C GLU A 351 5.91 19.95 2.57
N ALA A 352 7.09 19.88 1.96
CA ALA A 352 7.27 19.22 0.66
C ALA A 352 6.93 17.72 0.72
N ALA A 353 7.43 17.01 1.73
CA ALA A 353 7.17 15.59 1.93
C ALA A 353 5.71 15.28 2.23
N ARG A 354 5.08 16.13 3.06
CA ARG A 354 3.67 16.05 3.39
C ARG A 354 2.81 16.24 2.15
N ARG A 355 3.10 17.26 1.35
CA ARG A 355 2.41 17.51 0.09
C ARG A 355 2.54 16.33 -0.87
N GLU A 356 3.74 15.78 -1.04
CA GLU A 356 3.96 14.58 -1.88
C GLU A 356 3.16 13.37 -1.35
N ALA A 357 3.22 13.11 -0.04
CA ALA A 357 2.53 11.98 0.57
C ALA A 357 1.00 12.13 0.51
N GLU A 358 0.46 13.33 0.67
CA GLU A 358 -0.96 13.64 0.50
C GLU A 358 -1.38 13.44 -0.96
N LEU A 359 -0.65 14.00 -1.93
CA LEU A 359 -0.90 13.82 -3.36
C LEU A 359 -0.87 12.33 -3.78
N ASN A 360 0.09 11.56 -3.27
CA ASN A 360 0.20 10.12 -3.57
C ASN A 360 -1.00 9.31 -3.04
N ARG A 361 -1.69 9.79 -1.99
CA ARG A 361 -2.88 9.15 -1.41
C ARG A 361 -4.17 9.47 -2.17
N LEU A 362 -4.22 10.59 -2.88
CA LEU A 362 -5.38 10.97 -3.70
C LEU A 362 -5.60 9.98 -4.84
N VAL A 363 -6.82 9.95 -5.38
CA VAL A 363 -7.16 9.22 -6.62
C VAL A 363 -6.73 10.04 -7.84
N HIS A 364 -5.52 10.58 -7.83
CA HIS A 364 -5.02 11.47 -8.87
C HIS A 364 -4.06 10.75 -9.81
N LYS A 365 -2.99 10.16 -9.25
CA LYS A 365 -1.94 9.51 -10.02
C LYS A 365 -2.44 8.17 -10.59
N PRO A 366 -2.33 7.93 -11.91
CA PRO A 366 -2.84 6.72 -12.54
C PRO A 366 -2.06 5.45 -12.15
N ILE A 367 -0.80 5.58 -11.73
CA ILE A 367 0.05 4.46 -11.34
C ILE A 367 0.41 4.57 -9.85
N LYS A 368 0.17 3.51 -9.10
CA LYS A 368 0.53 3.39 -7.68
C LYS A 368 1.38 2.15 -7.43
N VAL A 369 2.61 2.34 -6.93
CA VAL A 369 3.45 1.24 -6.44
C VAL A 369 3.20 1.07 -4.94
N THR A 370 2.84 -0.14 -4.51
CA THR A 370 2.27 -0.32 -3.18
C THR A 370 2.49 -1.70 -2.56
N THR A 371 2.18 -1.80 -1.25
CA THR A 371 2.07 -3.08 -0.55
C THR A 371 0.65 -3.64 -0.69
N PRO A 372 0.43 -4.96 -0.59
CA PRO A 372 -0.92 -5.53 -0.63
C PRO A 372 -1.82 -4.97 0.47
N PHE A 373 -1.24 -4.64 1.65
CA PHE A 373 -1.97 -4.06 2.77
C PHE A 373 -2.65 -2.72 2.45
N GLN A 374 -2.13 -1.94 1.51
CA GLN A 374 -2.78 -0.68 1.11
C GLN A 374 -4.06 -0.91 0.31
N LEU A 375 -4.20 -2.05 -0.36
CA LEU A 375 -5.43 -2.45 -1.04
C LEU A 375 -6.35 -3.18 -0.06
N LEU A 376 -5.79 -4.10 0.74
CA LEU A 376 -6.53 -4.87 1.75
C LEU A 376 -7.27 -4.00 2.76
N LYS A 377 -6.70 -2.86 3.18
CA LYS A 377 -7.34 -1.97 4.16
C LYS A 377 -8.77 -1.57 3.77
N TRP A 378 -9.05 -1.41 2.46
CA TRP A 378 -10.38 -1.04 2.00
C TRP A 378 -11.40 -2.16 2.22
N LEU A 379 -10.96 -3.41 2.17
CA LEU A 379 -11.77 -4.59 2.44
C LEU A 379 -11.99 -4.83 3.94
N PHE A 380 -11.23 -4.14 4.82
CA PHE A 380 -11.53 -4.07 6.25
C PHE A 380 -12.55 -2.99 6.60
N GLY A 381 -13.11 -2.29 5.61
CA GLY A 381 -14.13 -1.26 5.84
C GLY A 381 -13.60 -0.09 6.66
N VAL A 382 -12.32 0.29 6.47
CA VAL A 382 -11.76 1.49 7.11
C VAL A 382 -12.59 2.75 6.76
N PRO A 383 -12.53 3.82 7.56
CA PRO A 383 -13.26 5.05 7.23
C PRO A 383 -12.99 5.53 5.79
N ARG A 384 -14.08 5.78 5.04
CA ARG A 384 -14.06 6.14 3.61
C ARG A 384 -13.52 5.04 2.69
N PHE A 385 -13.76 3.77 3.01
CA PHE A 385 -13.32 2.66 2.16
C PHE A 385 -13.89 2.72 0.74
N GLU A 386 -15.01 3.39 0.55
CA GLU A 386 -15.66 3.60 -0.75
C GLU A 386 -14.75 4.30 -1.75
N LEU A 387 -13.88 5.21 -1.30
CA LEU A 387 -12.87 5.84 -2.14
C LEU A 387 -11.91 4.79 -2.72
N GLY A 388 -11.48 3.83 -1.90
CA GLY A 388 -10.62 2.74 -2.33
C GLY A 388 -11.32 1.76 -3.26
N ILE A 389 -12.58 1.42 -2.98
CA ILE A 389 -13.38 0.53 -3.85
C ILE A 389 -13.63 1.19 -5.22
N ALA A 390 -13.96 2.47 -5.24
CA ALA A 390 -14.10 3.25 -6.47
C ALA A 390 -12.79 3.24 -7.28
N GLU A 391 -11.65 3.45 -6.61
CA GLU A 391 -10.33 3.42 -7.26
C GLU A 391 -9.93 2.03 -7.80
N LEU A 392 -10.33 0.95 -7.10
CA LEU A 392 -10.03 -0.43 -7.51
C LEU A 392 -10.93 -0.95 -8.64
N THR A 393 -12.02 -0.24 -8.95
CA THR A 393 -12.97 -0.63 -9.99
C THR A 393 -12.30 -0.63 -11.36
N GLY A 394 -12.28 -1.78 -12.03
CA GLY A 394 -11.60 -2.02 -13.30
C GLY A 394 -10.09 -1.93 -13.27
N ALA A 395 -9.47 -1.84 -12.09
CA ALA A 395 -8.04 -1.59 -11.99
C ALA A 395 -7.19 -2.68 -12.66
N LEU A 396 -6.00 -2.30 -13.11
CA LEU A 396 -4.94 -3.21 -13.54
C LEU A 396 -4.02 -3.47 -12.36
N VAL A 397 -4.04 -4.69 -11.82
CA VAL A 397 -3.28 -5.04 -10.61
C VAL A 397 -2.19 -6.05 -10.93
N ILE A 398 -0.94 -5.66 -10.69
CA ILE A 398 0.23 -6.53 -10.86
C ILE A 398 0.66 -7.01 -9.47
N PHE A 399 0.61 -8.32 -9.24
CA PHE A 399 1.17 -8.95 -8.06
C PHE A 399 2.55 -9.53 -8.40
N ASP A 400 3.62 -8.85 -8.02
CA ASP A 400 4.99 -9.31 -8.27
C ASP A 400 5.57 -9.97 -7.02
N GLU A 401 6.25 -11.10 -7.23
CA GLU A 401 6.76 -11.98 -6.17
C GLU A 401 5.67 -12.47 -5.20
N ILE A 402 4.52 -12.89 -5.74
CA ILE A 402 3.39 -13.41 -4.93
C ILE A 402 3.77 -14.64 -4.09
N HIS A 403 4.82 -15.37 -4.48
CA HIS A 403 5.34 -16.51 -3.71
C HIS A 403 6.02 -16.11 -2.39
N ALA A 404 6.42 -14.84 -2.23
CA ALA A 404 7.17 -14.38 -1.07
C ALA A 404 6.31 -14.13 0.17
N TYR A 405 4.98 -14.21 0.05
CA TYR A 405 4.06 -13.99 1.17
C TYR A 405 3.86 -15.27 1.98
N ASP A 406 3.73 -15.12 3.30
CA ASP A 406 3.35 -16.23 4.16
C ASP A 406 1.90 -16.69 3.89
N ALA A 407 1.54 -17.84 4.45
CA ALA A 407 0.22 -18.45 4.26
C ALA A 407 -0.94 -17.54 4.72
N HIS A 408 -0.74 -16.75 5.77
CA HIS A 408 -1.76 -15.84 6.27
C HIS A 408 -1.99 -14.66 5.31
N VAL A 409 -0.91 -13.98 4.90
CA VAL A 409 -1.01 -12.85 3.95
C VAL A 409 -1.49 -13.32 2.59
N THR A 410 -1.08 -14.51 2.13
CA THR A 410 -1.57 -15.11 0.89
C THR A 410 -3.07 -15.30 0.93
N ALA A 411 -3.64 -15.81 2.02
CA ALA A 411 -5.10 -15.93 2.17
C ALA A 411 -5.83 -14.59 2.03
N LEU A 412 -5.29 -13.51 2.61
CA LEU A 412 -5.85 -12.16 2.47
C LEU A 412 -5.77 -11.67 1.02
N ILE A 413 -4.63 -11.88 0.35
CA ILE A 413 -4.44 -11.51 -1.06
C ILE A 413 -5.43 -12.26 -1.95
N LEU A 414 -5.68 -13.55 -1.71
CA LEU A 414 -6.63 -14.31 -2.50
C LEU A 414 -8.07 -13.81 -2.34
N GLU A 415 -8.46 -13.40 -1.14
CA GLU A 415 -9.76 -12.76 -0.94
C GLU A 415 -9.82 -11.38 -1.62
N LEU A 416 -8.72 -10.62 -1.63
CA LEU A 416 -8.61 -9.41 -2.45
C LEU A 416 -8.74 -9.70 -3.94
N VAL A 417 -8.10 -10.75 -4.46
CA VAL A 417 -8.21 -11.17 -5.86
C VAL A 417 -9.65 -11.49 -6.25
N ARG A 418 -10.40 -12.15 -5.35
CA ARG A 418 -11.83 -12.42 -5.56
C ARG A 418 -12.62 -11.12 -5.71
N VAL A 419 -12.42 -10.17 -4.79
CA VAL A 419 -13.09 -8.85 -4.83
C VAL A 419 -12.67 -8.06 -6.07
N LEU A 420 -11.39 -8.07 -6.44
CA LEU A 420 -10.88 -7.41 -7.64
C LEU A 420 -11.59 -7.92 -8.90
N ARG A 421 -11.80 -9.23 -9.03
CA ARG A 421 -12.60 -9.80 -10.12
C ARG A 421 -14.04 -9.29 -10.11
N GLU A 422 -14.70 -9.27 -8.95
CA GLU A 422 -16.07 -8.73 -8.82
C GLU A 422 -16.14 -7.26 -9.23
N LEU A 423 -15.05 -6.52 -9.02
CA LEU A 423 -14.88 -5.13 -9.44
C LEU A 423 -14.37 -4.98 -10.89
N GLY A 424 -14.36 -6.03 -11.69
CA GLY A 424 -13.95 -5.99 -13.11
C GLY A 424 -12.45 -5.73 -13.32
N ALA A 425 -11.63 -5.85 -12.29
CA ALA A 425 -10.18 -5.65 -12.39
C ALA A 425 -9.52 -6.78 -13.18
N ARG A 426 -8.42 -6.45 -13.86
CA ARG A 426 -7.55 -7.42 -14.54
C ARG A 426 -6.30 -7.59 -13.71
N CYS A 427 -5.86 -8.82 -13.51
CA CYS A 427 -4.74 -9.14 -12.63
C CYS A 427 -3.61 -9.86 -13.38
N LEU A 428 -2.38 -9.41 -13.15
CA LEU A 428 -1.17 -10.08 -13.61
C LEU A 428 -0.40 -10.61 -12.40
N PHE A 429 -0.25 -11.92 -12.29
CA PHE A 429 0.51 -12.57 -11.22
C PHE A 429 1.89 -12.95 -11.76
N MET A 430 2.96 -12.42 -11.16
CA MET A 430 4.32 -12.66 -11.62
C MET A 430 5.18 -13.25 -10.52
N SER A 431 6.01 -14.21 -10.89
CA SER A 431 6.92 -14.85 -9.95
C SER A 431 8.15 -15.43 -10.64
N ALA A 432 9.26 -15.52 -9.90
CA ALA A 432 10.42 -16.30 -10.34
C ALA A 432 10.14 -17.80 -10.32
N THR A 433 9.42 -18.26 -9.30
CA THR A 433 9.00 -19.64 -9.09
C THR A 433 7.52 -19.66 -8.75
N PHE A 434 6.75 -20.57 -9.33
CA PHE A 434 5.29 -20.55 -9.16
C PHE A 434 4.74 -21.96 -8.90
N PRO A 435 4.81 -22.40 -7.63
CA PRO A 435 4.37 -23.73 -7.25
C PRO A 435 2.97 -24.03 -7.75
N ALA A 436 2.74 -25.26 -8.24
CA ALA A 436 1.44 -25.65 -8.79
C ALA A 436 0.28 -25.41 -7.83
N PHE A 437 0.47 -25.66 -6.53
CA PHE A 437 -0.59 -25.44 -5.53
C PHE A 437 -1.01 -23.96 -5.45
N LEU A 438 -0.05 -23.02 -5.50
CA LEU A 438 -0.33 -21.59 -5.41
C LEU A 438 -1.06 -21.09 -6.66
N ARG A 439 -0.69 -21.60 -7.84
CA ARG A 439 -1.42 -21.33 -9.09
C ARG A 439 -2.88 -21.76 -8.96
N LEU A 440 -3.13 -22.97 -8.46
CA LEU A 440 -4.49 -23.48 -8.25
C LEU A 440 -5.28 -22.63 -7.23
N GLU A 441 -4.64 -22.16 -6.15
CA GLU A 441 -5.30 -21.26 -5.19
C GLU A 441 -5.67 -19.91 -5.82
N ILE A 442 -4.81 -19.35 -6.67
CA ILE A 442 -5.11 -18.10 -7.40
C ILE A 442 -6.23 -18.31 -8.41
N GLU A 443 -6.22 -19.40 -9.18
CA GLU A 443 -7.30 -19.74 -10.12
C GLU A 443 -8.62 -19.97 -9.39
N ARG A 444 -8.60 -20.60 -8.21
CA ARG A 444 -9.81 -20.75 -7.35
C ARG A 444 -10.34 -19.40 -6.87
N ALA A 445 -9.45 -18.52 -6.41
CA ALA A 445 -9.82 -17.20 -5.92
C ALA A 445 -10.36 -16.31 -7.04
N PHE A 446 -9.73 -16.37 -8.22
CA PHE A 446 -10.21 -15.68 -9.41
C PHE A 446 -11.48 -16.36 -9.96
N GLY A 447 -11.64 -17.66 -9.80
CA GLY A 447 -12.85 -18.41 -10.19
C GLY A 447 -12.85 -18.91 -11.64
N GLU A 448 -11.73 -18.78 -12.35
CA GLU A 448 -11.50 -19.39 -13.67
C GLU A 448 -10.00 -19.69 -13.87
N PRO A 449 -9.65 -20.65 -14.76
CA PRO A 449 -8.26 -20.90 -15.11
C PRO A 449 -7.60 -19.68 -15.75
N LEU A 450 -6.33 -19.44 -15.42
CA LEU A 450 -5.58 -18.30 -15.95
C LEU A 450 -4.51 -18.76 -16.94
N PRO A 451 -4.33 -18.08 -18.09
CA PRO A 451 -3.22 -18.36 -19.00
C PRO A 451 -1.87 -18.21 -18.28
N LEU A 452 -1.04 -19.25 -18.38
CA LEU A 452 0.31 -19.27 -17.83
C LEU A 452 1.33 -19.03 -18.94
N PHE A 453 2.08 -17.93 -18.82
CA PHE A 453 3.23 -17.61 -19.66
C PHE A 453 4.50 -18.04 -18.93
N HIS A 454 5.36 -18.80 -19.60
CA HIS A 454 6.54 -19.39 -18.97
C HIS A 454 7.81 -19.20 -19.82
N LEU A 455 8.89 -18.76 -19.17
CA LEU A 455 10.23 -18.71 -19.74
C LEU A 455 11.09 -19.92 -19.29
N ALA A 456 10.66 -21.16 -19.55
CA ALA A 456 11.49 -22.36 -19.30
C ALA A 456 12.03 -23.04 -20.57
N GLU A 457 11.34 -22.86 -21.70
CA GLU A 457 11.72 -23.41 -22.99
C GLU A 457 11.89 -22.28 -23.99
N PRO A 458 13.02 -21.54 -23.94
CA PRO A 458 13.30 -20.55 -24.96
C PRO A 458 13.32 -21.23 -26.32
N PRO A 459 12.75 -20.61 -27.37
CA PRO A 459 12.88 -21.12 -28.73
C PRO A 459 14.34 -21.41 -29.04
N ALA A 460 14.59 -22.36 -29.94
CA ALA A 460 15.95 -22.65 -30.39
C ALA A 460 16.69 -21.39 -30.93
N SER A 461 15.94 -20.36 -31.34
CA SER A 461 16.41 -19.06 -31.82
C SER A 461 16.69 -18.01 -30.75
N ASP A 462 16.35 -18.23 -29.46
CA ASP A 462 16.62 -17.30 -28.36
C ASP A 462 17.87 -17.74 -27.56
N ASP A 463 19.04 -17.50 -28.16
CA ASP A 463 20.35 -17.86 -27.60
C ASP A 463 20.63 -17.21 -26.23
N TRP A 464 20.09 -16.01 -26.01
CA TRP A 464 20.22 -15.32 -24.72
C TRP A 464 19.47 -16.08 -23.63
N ALA A 465 18.19 -16.41 -23.85
CA ALA A 465 17.40 -17.09 -22.84
C ALA A 465 17.94 -18.49 -22.56
N ARG A 466 18.47 -19.20 -23.57
CA ARG A 466 19.22 -20.45 -23.36
C ARG A 466 20.44 -20.24 -22.48
N THR A 467 21.29 -19.27 -22.81
CA THR A 467 22.51 -18.98 -22.04
C THR A 467 22.14 -18.60 -20.60
N PHE A 468 21.18 -17.71 -20.43
CA PHE A 468 20.74 -17.22 -19.13
C PHE A 468 20.16 -18.32 -18.23
N LEU A 469 19.33 -19.21 -18.79
CA LEU A 469 18.70 -20.30 -18.04
C LEU A 469 19.69 -21.42 -17.68
N LEU A 470 20.67 -21.70 -18.56
CA LEU A 470 21.64 -22.79 -18.38
C LEU A 470 22.92 -22.34 -17.66
N THR A 471 23.10 -21.04 -17.41
CA THR A 471 24.28 -20.55 -16.69
C THR A 471 24.09 -20.78 -15.20
N ALA A 472 24.79 -21.77 -14.66
CA ALA A 472 24.90 -21.96 -13.23
C ALA A 472 25.76 -20.83 -12.61
N ARG A 473 25.17 -20.05 -11.71
CA ARG A 473 25.86 -18.95 -11.02
C ARG A 473 26.37 -19.32 -9.63
N HIS A 474 25.77 -20.34 -9.04
CA HIS A 474 26.01 -20.76 -7.67
C HIS A 474 26.45 -22.22 -7.65
N GLN A 475 27.35 -22.54 -6.73
CA GLN A 475 27.73 -23.90 -6.40
C GLN A 475 27.26 -24.17 -4.97
N LEU A 476 26.25 -25.03 -4.84
CA LEU A 476 25.63 -25.33 -3.55
C LEU A 476 26.56 -26.19 -2.71
N GLN A 477 26.86 -25.75 -1.49
CA GLN A 477 27.68 -26.49 -0.53
C GLN A 477 26.92 -26.65 0.78
N TRP A 478 26.91 -27.85 1.34
CA TRP A 478 26.20 -28.18 2.56
C TRP A 478 27.17 -28.41 3.71
N SER A 479 27.02 -27.63 4.78
CA SER A 479 27.74 -27.83 6.04
C SER A 479 26.89 -28.60 7.04
N ALA A 480 27.49 -29.56 7.75
CA ALA A 480 26.83 -30.29 8.83
C ALA A 480 26.79 -29.50 10.16
N GLY A 481 27.69 -28.53 10.33
CA GLY A 481 27.81 -27.71 11.54
C GLY A 481 26.88 -26.51 11.55
N MET A 482 26.74 -25.88 12.72
CA MET A 482 26.01 -24.62 12.85
C MET A 482 26.73 -23.47 12.12
N LEU A 483 26.02 -22.40 11.78
CA LEU A 483 26.59 -21.26 11.04
C LEU A 483 27.75 -20.59 11.81
N GLU A 484 27.66 -20.59 13.14
CA GLU A 484 28.66 -20.08 14.09
C GLU A 484 29.99 -20.82 14.03
N GLU A 485 29.98 -22.07 13.56
CA GLU A 485 31.21 -22.86 13.38
C GLU A 485 31.99 -22.44 12.12
N ALA A 486 31.35 -21.69 11.20
CA ALA A 486 31.99 -21.23 9.96
C ALA A 486 32.86 -19.97 10.14
N VAL A 487 32.98 -19.43 11.37
CA VAL A 487 33.68 -18.17 11.66
C VAL A 487 35.11 -18.15 11.13
N ASP A 488 35.87 -19.23 11.30
CA ASP A 488 37.25 -19.31 10.82
C ASP A 488 37.31 -19.35 9.29
N ALA A 489 36.44 -20.13 8.64
CA ALA A 489 36.35 -20.19 7.18
C ALA A 489 35.96 -18.85 6.54
N ILE A 490 35.04 -18.10 7.18
CA ILE A 490 34.65 -16.75 6.79
C ILE A 490 35.87 -15.81 6.86
N ALA A 491 36.61 -15.85 7.96
CA ALA A 491 37.79 -15.00 8.17
C ALA A 491 38.91 -15.31 7.16
N GLU A 492 39.16 -16.58 6.87
CA GLU A 492 40.13 -16.99 5.85
C GLU A 492 39.76 -16.50 4.45
N ALA A 493 38.47 -16.59 4.08
CA ALA A 493 37.99 -16.09 2.79
C ALA A 493 38.17 -14.56 2.69
N ALA A 494 37.85 -13.83 3.76
CA ALA A 494 38.07 -12.39 3.84
C ALA A 494 39.56 -12.03 3.73
N ALA A 495 40.45 -12.79 4.38
CA ALA A 495 41.91 -12.60 4.31
C ALA A 495 42.47 -12.82 2.90
N ARG A 496 41.82 -13.65 2.08
CA ARG A 496 42.14 -13.81 0.64
C ARG A 496 41.61 -12.66 -0.24
N GLY A 497 41.03 -11.62 0.36
CA GLY A 497 40.49 -10.46 -0.34
C GLY A 497 39.06 -10.64 -0.87
N GLN A 498 38.44 -11.80 -0.61
CA GLN A 498 37.10 -12.10 -1.11
C GLN A 498 36.04 -11.32 -0.32
N ARG A 499 34.98 -10.88 -1.00
CA ARG A 499 33.77 -10.33 -0.40
C ARG A 499 32.86 -11.47 0.05
N VAL A 500 32.57 -11.54 1.35
CA VAL A 500 31.78 -12.59 1.99
C VAL A 500 30.45 -12.04 2.51
N LEU A 501 29.36 -12.70 2.17
CA LEU A 501 28.04 -12.43 2.72
C LEU A 501 27.66 -13.53 3.72
N VAL A 502 27.35 -13.15 4.96
CA VAL A 502 26.91 -14.07 6.02
C VAL A 502 25.46 -13.75 6.37
N VAL A 503 24.54 -14.68 6.15
CA VAL A 503 23.10 -14.44 6.34
C VAL A 503 22.54 -15.36 7.42
N ALA A 504 22.18 -14.76 8.55
CA ALA A 504 21.55 -15.42 9.69
C ALA A 504 20.03 -15.20 9.69
N ASN A 505 19.26 -16.19 10.15
CA ASN A 505 17.79 -16.08 10.16
C ASN A 505 17.25 -15.22 11.32
N ARG A 506 18.07 -14.96 12.35
CA ARG A 506 17.70 -14.23 13.57
C ARG A 506 18.68 -13.11 13.85
N VAL A 507 18.16 -11.96 14.29
CA VAL A 507 18.99 -10.78 14.63
C VAL A 507 20.01 -11.10 15.73
N GLN A 508 19.59 -11.84 16.76
CA GLN A 508 20.48 -12.24 17.85
C GLN A 508 21.67 -13.08 17.35
N GLN A 509 21.41 -14.00 16.43
CA GLN A 509 22.45 -14.83 15.81
C GLN A 509 23.42 -13.98 14.99
N ALA A 510 22.90 -13.03 14.20
CA ALA A 510 23.74 -12.09 13.43
C ALA A 510 24.64 -11.25 14.34
N GLN A 511 24.13 -10.77 15.49
CA GLN A 511 24.91 -10.03 16.48
C GLN A 511 26.06 -10.89 17.07
N VAL A 512 25.76 -12.15 17.45
CA VAL A 512 26.77 -13.10 17.97
C VAL A 512 27.85 -13.40 16.93
N LEU A 513 27.45 -13.70 15.69
CA LEU A 513 28.38 -13.94 14.58
C LEU A 513 29.29 -12.74 14.31
N PHE A 514 28.71 -11.53 14.28
CA PHE A 514 29.48 -10.31 14.08
C PHE A 514 30.53 -10.11 15.18
N GLN A 515 30.15 -10.31 16.45
CA GLN A 515 31.11 -10.22 17.56
C GLN A 515 32.24 -11.25 17.45
N ALA A 516 31.91 -12.50 17.10
CA ALA A 516 32.91 -13.56 16.93
C ALA A 516 33.87 -13.28 15.76
N LEU A 517 33.36 -12.71 14.67
CA LEU A 517 34.14 -12.31 13.49
C LEU A 517 35.00 -11.07 13.75
N LYS A 518 34.56 -10.14 14.60
CA LYS A 518 35.31 -8.90 14.90
C LYS A 518 36.73 -9.17 15.41
N GLN A 519 36.93 -10.28 16.12
CA GLN A 519 38.25 -10.71 16.61
C GLN A 519 39.19 -11.20 15.50
N ARG A 520 38.63 -11.68 14.37
CA ARG A 520 39.38 -12.34 13.27
C ARG A 520 39.43 -11.50 12.00
N VAL A 521 38.46 -10.61 11.82
CA VAL A 521 38.30 -9.70 10.68
C VAL A 521 38.29 -8.26 11.21
N PRO A 522 39.46 -7.69 11.51
CA PRO A 522 39.55 -6.38 12.18
C PRO A 522 39.17 -5.19 11.28
N ALA A 523 39.13 -5.40 9.95
CA ALA A 523 38.76 -4.38 8.97
C ALA A 523 37.77 -4.93 7.94
N GLY A 524 36.87 -4.08 7.46
CA GLY A 524 35.91 -4.43 6.41
C GLY A 524 34.72 -5.29 6.85
N LEU A 525 34.50 -5.45 8.16
CA LEU A 525 33.37 -6.19 8.74
C LEU A 525 32.19 -5.25 9.05
N HIS A 526 30.99 -5.60 8.57
CA HIS A 526 29.77 -4.82 8.74
C HIS A 526 28.60 -5.70 9.20
N LEU A 527 27.64 -5.10 9.92
CA LEU A 527 26.41 -5.73 10.36
C LEU A 527 25.18 -4.98 9.84
N LEU A 528 24.18 -5.69 9.31
CA LEU A 528 22.92 -5.08 8.87
C LEU A 528 21.69 -5.91 9.28
N HIS A 529 20.79 -5.32 10.06
CA HIS A 529 19.54 -5.96 10.47
C HIS A 529 18.48 -4.94 10.92
N ALA A 530 17.26 -5.44 11.21
CA ALA A 530 16.12 -4.58 11.55
C ALA A 530 16.18 -3.90 12.94
N ARG A 531 16.93 -4.43 13.93
CA ARG A 531 17.01 -3.86 15.31
C ARG A 531 17.96 -2.66 15.48
N LEU A 532 18.37 -2.03 14.39
CA LEU A 532 19.03 -0.73 14.44
C LEU A 532 17.96 0.37 14.50
N THR A 533 18.28 1.54 15.05
CA THR A 533 17.43 2.72 14.86
C THR A 533 17.24 2.95 13.36
N ARG A 534 16.12 3.53 12.97
CA ARG A 534 15.86 3.83 11.57
C ARG A 534 16.98 4.68 10.96
N ARG A 535 17.48 5.68 11.70
CA ARG A 535 18.62 6.51 11.28
C ARG A 535 19.84 5.65 10.97
N ASP A 536 20.33 4.91 11.97
CA ASP A 536 21.61 4.19 11.86
C ASP A 536 21.52 3.10 10.79
N ARG A 537 20.36 2.44 10.65
CA ARG A 537 20.13 1.44 9.60
C ARG A 537 20.27 2.04 8.20
N ILE A 538 19.63 3.17 7.95
CA ILE A 538 19.61 3.82 6.63
C ILE A 538 20.99 4.35 6.27
N GLU A 539 21.67 4.98 7.22
CA GLU A 539 23.03 5.46 7.02
C GLU A 539 23.99 4.31 6.69
N ARG A 540 23.92 3.20 7.43
CA ARG A 540 24.78 2.04 7.23
C ARG A 540 24.48 1.32 5.91
N GLU A 541 23.21 1.11 5.59
CA GLU A 541 22.78 0.53 4.31
C GLU A 541 23.27 1.37 3.13
N ARG A 542 23.06 2.70 3.16
CA ARG A 542 23.54 3.62 2.12
C ARG A 542 25.06 3.59 1.99
N ALA A 543 25.78 3.60 3.11
CA ALA A 543 27.24 3.55 3.11
C ALA A 543 27.77 2.25 2.47
N ILE A 544 27.20 1.10 2.83
CA ILE A 544 27.56 -0.21 2.27
C ILE A 544 27.25 -0.27 0.77
N LEU A 545 26.08 0.20 0.34
CA LEU A 545 25.71 0.21 -1.08
C LEU A 545 26.64 1.08 -1.93
N GLN A 546 26.93 2.31 -1.48
CA GLN A 546 27.86 3.20 -2.16
C GLN A 546 29.27 2.59 -2.24
N ALA A 547 29.70 1.92 -1.18
CA ALA A 547 30.98 1.23 -1.13
C ALA A 547 31.09 0.10 -2.16
N LEU A 548 30.05 -0.74 -2.23
CA LEU A 548 30.00 -1.87 -3.16
C LEU A 548 29.98 -1.41 -4.62
N ARG A 549 29.47 -0.21 -4.90
CA ARG A 549 29.49 0.46 -6.22
C ARG A 549 30.78 1.22 -6.52
N GLY A 550 31.70 1.32 -5.57
CA GLY A 550 32.93 2.11 -5.71
C GLY A 550 32.72 3.63 -5.60
N GLU A 551 31.55 4.07 -5.15
CA GLU A 551 31.20 5.49 -4.97
C GLU A 551 31.72 6.08 -3.66
N ARG A 552 32.10 5.21 -2.69
CA ARG A 552 32.59 5.61 -1.37
C ARG A 552 33.79 4.75 -0.95
N PRO A 553 34.85 5.34 -0.37
CA PRO A 553 36.02 4.60 0.11
C PRO A 553 35.74 3.95 1.48
N LEU A 554 34.80 3.01 1.51
CA LEU A 554 34.53 2.16 2.66
C LEU A 554 34.87 0.73 2.29
N ASP A 555 35.68 0.06 3.10
CA ASP A 555 36.01 -1.33 2.84
C ASP A 555 34.86 -2.24 3.28
N VAL A 556 34.33 -3.06 2.37
CA VAL A 556 33.29 -4.06 2.65
C VAL A 556 33.85 -5.42 2.25
N ARG A 557 34.44 -6.13 3.21
CA ARG A 557 34.96 -7.50 3.06
C ARG A 557 33.95 -8.54 3.53
N VAL A 558 33.36 -8.32 4.70
CA VAL A 558 32.39 -9.23 5.29
C VAL A 558 31.14 -8.45 5.67
N LEU A 559 30.00 -8.87 5.16
CA LEU A 559 28.70 -8.35 5.59
C LEU A 559 27.94 -9.45 6.31
N VAL A 560 27.76 -9.30 7.61
CA VAL A 560 26.83 -10.11 8.40
C VAL A 560 25.46 -9.44 8.32
N ALA A 561 24.44 -10.19 7.93
CA ALA A 561 23.10 -9.65 7.79
C ALA A 561 22.01 -10.66 8.15
N THR A 562 20.79 -10.14 8.24
CA THR A 562 19.56 -10.93 8.30
C THR A 562 18.83 -10.86 6.97
N GLN A 563 17.56 -11.27 6.91
CA GLN A 563 16.70 -11.24 5.72
C GLN A 563 16.57 -9.85 5.07
N VAL A 564 17.03 -8.78 5.72
CA VAL A 564 17.09 -7.42 5.15
C VAL A 564 17.86 -7.33 3.82
N ILE A 565 18.75 -8.29 3.50
CA ILE A 565 19.49 -8.35 2.23
C ILE A 565 18.77 -9.12 1.12
N GLU A 566 17.74 -9.90 1.46
CA GLU A 566 17.02 -10.75 0.49
C GLU A 566 16.31 -9.91 -0.57
N VAL A 567 16.12 -8.62 -0.30
CA VAL A 567 15.25 -7.75 -1.07
C VAL A 567 15.99 -6.49 -1.54
N SER A 568 15.95 -6.25 -2.84
CA SER A 568 16.17 -4.94 -3.48
C SER A 568 17.47 -4.18 -3.16
N LEU A 569 18.45 -4.87 -2.57
CA LEU A 569 19.84 -4.44 -2.59
C LEU A 569 20.50 -4.97 -3.87
N ASP A 570 20.90 -4.05 -4.75
CA ASP A 570 21.63 -4.40 -5.97
C ASP A 570 23.12 -4.62 -5.67
N ILE A 571 23.37 -5.73 -4.95
CA ILE A 571 24.67 -6.11 -4.40
C ILE A 571 25.12 -7.45 -5.00
N SER A 572 26.44 -7.63 -5.08
CA SER A 572 27.05 -8.90 -5.47
C SER A 572 28.28 -9.20 -4.62
N PHE A 573 28.37 -10.43 -4.13
CA PHE A 573 29.44 -10.96 -3.29
C PHE A 573 30.10 -12.18 -3.96
N ASP A 574 31.32 -12.52 -3.53
CA ASP A 574 32.11 -13.60 -4.12
C ASP A 574 31.74 -14.98 -3.55
N LEU A 575 31.21 -15.01 -2.32
CA LEU A 575 30.75 -16.22 -1.62
C LEU A 575 29.73 -15.89 -0.52
N MET A 576 28.96 -16.90 -0.11
CA MET A 576 27.99 -16.79 0.96
C MET A 576 28.10 -17.92 1.99
N PHE A 577 27.81 -17.58 3.24
CA PHE A 577 27.48 -18.53 4.31
C PHE A 577 26.09 -18.21 4.86
N THR A 578 25.21 -19.21 4.98
CA THR A 578 23.87 -18.99 5.51
C THR A 578 23.34 -20.20 6.27
N GLU A 579 22.45 -19.97 7.23
CA GLU A 579 21.67 -21.03 7.88
C GLU A 579 20.53 -21.48 6.94
N VAL A 580 20.12 -22.75 7.03
CA VAL A 580 18.97 -23.25 6.28
C VAL A 580 17.73 -22.37 6.47
N ALA A 581 16.97 -22.19 5.39
CA ALA A 581 15.71 -21.44 5.35
C ALA A 581 14.79 -22.13 4.33
N PRO A 582 13.51 -21.73 4.18
CA PRO A 582 12.70 -22.15 3.05
C PRO A 582 13.44 -21.92 1.73
N VAL A 583 13.23 -22.82 0.77
CA VAL A 583 13.97 -22.82 -0.50
C VAL A 583 13.89 -21.47 -1.24
N ASP A 584 12.76 -20.76 -1.20
CA ASP A 584 12.64 -19.46 -1.88
C ASP A 584 13.55 -18.40 -1.24
N ASP A 585 13.58 -18.33 0.10
CA ASP A 585 14.48 -17.44 0.84
C ASP A 585 15.94 -17.76 0.52
N LEU A 586 16.32 -19.04 0.46
CA LEU A 586 17.67 -19.47 0.07
C LEU A 586 18.02 -18.98 -1.33
N LEU A 587 17.14 -19.19 -2.32
CA LEU A 587 17.37 -18.75 -3.69
C LEU A 587 17.45 -17.22 -3.82
N GLN A 588 16.67 -16.48 -3.04
CA GLN A 588 16.76 -15.02 -2.96
C GLN A 588 18.11 -14.56 -2.38
N ARG A 589 18.61 -15.24 -1.35
CA ARG A 589 19.96 -15.02 -0.79
C ARG A 589 21.03 -15.33 -1.83
N PHE A 590 20.94 -16.46 -2.51
CA PHE A 590 21.93 -16.87 -3.52
C PHE A 590 22.05 -15.85 -4.63
N GLY A 591 20.95 -15.21 -5.04
CA GLY A 591 20.93 -14.11 -6.02
C GLY A 591 21.70 -12.84 -5.63
N ARG A 592 22.36 -12.82 -4.45
CA ARG A 592 23.32 -11.80 -3.99
C ARG A 592 24.79 -12.23 -4.14
N VAL A 593 25.04 -13.42 -4.67
CA VAL A 593 26.37 -13.98 -4.97
C VAL A 593 26.51 -14.12 -6.48
N ASN A 594 27.60 -13.62 -7.06
CA ASN A 594 27.84 -13.69 -8.51
C ASN A 594 26.63 -13.23 -9.35
N ARG A 595 25.97 -12.15 -8.88
CA ARG A 595 24.66 -11.69 -9.37
C ARG A 595 24.69 -11.37 -10.86
N TYR A 596 25.79 -10.80 -11.33
CA TYR A 596 26.00 -10.37 -12.72
C TYR A 596 26.80 -11.39 -13.54
N ASN A 597 27.04 -12.58 -12.99
CA ASN A 597 27.95 -13.58 -13.56
C ASN A 597 29.36 -13.02 -13.82
N GLU A 598 29.82 -12.10 -12.98
CA GLU A 598 31.08 -11.37 -13.12
C GLU A 598 32.31 -12.27 -13.05
N HIS A 599 32.18 -13.48 -12.48
CA HIS A 599 33.28 -14.45 -12.42
C HIS A 599 33.31 -15.44 -13.59
N GLY A 600 32.26 -15.50 -14.43
CA GLY A 600 32.14 -16.45 -15.53
C GLY A 600 32.08 -17.94 -15.13
N ALA A 601 32.02 -18.23 -13.83
CA ALA A 601 31.94 -19.56 -13.26
C ALA A 601 31.09 -19.55 -11.96
N PRO A 602 30.46 -20.68 -11.59
CA PRO A 602 29.68 -20.78 -10.36
C PRO A 602 30.49 -20.41 -9.11
N ARG A 603 29.85 -19.73 -8.15
CA ARG A 603 30.47 -19.32 -6.89
C ARG A 603 29.86 -20.05 -5.68
N PRO A 604 30.65 -20.36 -4.63
CA PRO A 604 30.15 -21.11 -3.48
C PRO A 604 29.04 -20.39 -2.72
N VAL A 605 27.94 -21.10 -2.47
CA VAL A 605 26.90 -20.74 -1.50
C VAL A 605 26.84 -21.86 -0.45
N MET A 606 27.38 -21.59 0.73
CA MET A 606 27.47 -22.58 1.81
C MET A 606 26.26 -22.46 2.74
N VAL A 607 25.53 -23.56 2.91
CA VAL A 607 24.32 -23.64 3.73
C VAL A 607 24.55 -24.60 4.90
N SER A 608 24.43 -24.09 6.13
CA SER A 608 24.44 -24.90 7.35
C SER A 608 23.13 -25.66 7.51
N LYS A 609 23.22 -26.98 7.61
CA LYS A 609 22.09 -27.88 7.87
C LYS A 609 21.67 -27.90 9.33
N ALA A 610 22.62 -27.73 10.25
CA ALA A 610 22.31 -27.64 11.67
C ALA A 610 21.82 -26.25 12.05
N TYR A 611 20.83 -26.20 12.91
CA TYR A 611 20.19 -24.99 13.43
C TYR A 611 19.69 -25.22 14.86
N ASP A 612 19.51 -24.14 15.62
CA ASP A 612 18.91 -24.18 16.96
C ASP A 612 17.36 -24.18 16.92
N GLU A 613 16.72 -24.48 18.05
CA GLU A 613 15.24 -24.43 18.14
C GLU A 613 14.65 -23.03 17.91
N GLY A 614 15.45 -21.98 18.04
CA GLY A 614 15.06 -20.60 17.77
C GLY A 614 14.69 -20.38 16.31
N LEU A 615 15.26 -21.15 15.36
CA LEU A 615 14.86 -21.09 13.94
C LEU A 615 13.37 -21.37 13.75
N LEU A 616 12.80 -22.24 14.57
CA LEU A 616 11.40 -22.67 14.47
C LEU A 616 10.40 -21.60 14.93
N ARG A 617 10.90 -20.48 15.47
CA ARG A 617 10.09 -19.27 15.72
C ARG A 617 9.96 -18.39 14.48
N VAL A 618 10.82 -18.61 13.48
CA VAL A 618 10.85 -17.86 12.22
C VAL A 618 10.20 -18.67 11.10
N TYR A 619 10.59 -19.95 10.97
CA TYR A 619 10.10 -20.83 9.92
C TYR A 619 9.43 -22.09 10.47
N ASP A 620 8.53 -22.65 9.68
CA ASP A 620 7.86 -23.90 10.01
C ASP A 620 8.80 -25.10 9.85
N ARG A 621 8.81 -26.01 10.84
CA ARG A 621 9.70 -27.17 10.84
C ARG A 621 9.51 -28.05 9.60
N GLU A 622 8.26 -28.34 9.25
CA GLU A 622 7.94 -29.21 8.12
C GLU A 622 8.44 -28.60 6.80
N ARG A 623 8.44 -27.26 6.67
CA ARG A 623 8.98 -26.57 5.50
C ARG A 623 10.51 -26.70 5.40
N ILE A 624 11.22 -26.56 6.52
CA ILE A 624 12.68 -26.74 6.56
C ILE A 624 13.06 -28.20 6.25
N ASP A 625 12.36 -29.15 6.87
CA ASP A 625 12.61 -30.59 6.65
C ASP A 625 12.42 -30.96 5.18
N ARG A 626 11.35 -30.48 4.52
CA ARG A 626 11.13 -30.67 3.08
C ARG A 626 12.21 -30.00 2.24
N THR A 627 12.64 -28.79 2.61
CA THR A 627 13.71 -28.07 1.91
C THR A 627 15.01 -28.87 1.89
N LEU A 628 15.37 -29.47 3.02
CA LEU A 628 16.55 -30.32 3.16
C LEU A 628 16.38 -31.68 2.47
N ALA A 629 15.18 -32.28 2.52
CA ALA A 629 14.91 -33.59 1.90
C ALA A 629 14.98 -33.54 0.36
N GLU A 630 14.51 -32.45 -0.24
CA GLU A 630 14.44 -32.26 -1.70
C GLU A 630 15.66 -31.50 -2.27
N ALA A 631 16.64 -31.23 -1.41
CA ALA A 631 17.85 -30.48 -1.73
C ALA A 631 18.71 -31.14 -2.81
N PRO A 632 19.27 -30.36 -3.75
CA PRO A 632 20.34 -30.82 -4.63
C PRO A 632 21.57 -31.28 -3.82
N PRO A 633 22.37 -32.23 -4.35
CA PRO A 633 23.51 -32.78 -3.64
C PRO A 633 24.59 -31.73 -3.38
N ASP A 634 25.51 -32.05 -2.47
CA ASP A 634 26.67 -31.20 -2.19
C ASP A 634 27.55 -31.01 -3.44
N GLY A 635 28.01 -29.78 -3.66
CA GLY A 635 28.80 -29.37 -4.81
C GLY A 635 28.00 -29.12 -6.10
N HIS A 636 26.67 -29.29 -6.08
CA HIS A 636 25.82 -29.15 -7.27
C HIS A 636 25.86 -27.72 -7.84
N PRO A 637 26.17 -27.54 -9.14
CA PRO A 637 26.04 -26.25 -9.80
C PRO A 637 24.55 -25.93 -10.04
N LEU A 638 24.06 -24.82 -9.49
CA LEU A 638 22.66 -24.42 -9.58
C LEU A 638 22.41 -23.48 -10.76
N ASP A 639 21.69 -23.97 -11.76
CA ASP A 639 21.08 -23.16 -12.82
C ASP A 639 19.63 -22.76 -12.49
N ALA A 640 18.95 -22.06 -13.41
CA ALA A 640 17.58 -21.61 -13.18
C ALA A 640 16.57 -22.77 -13.10
N ARG A 641 16.79 -23.86 -13.85
CA ARG A 641 15.92 -25.03 -13.89
C ARG A 641 16.05 -25.86 -12.63
N ASP A 642 17.28 -26.03 -12.14
CA ASP A 642 17.54 -26.73 -10.87
C ASP A 642 16.84 -26.02 -9.70
N ALA A 643 16.95 -24.68 -9.66
CA ALA A 643 16.29 -23.85 -8.66
C ALA A 643 14.77 -24.00 -8.71
N GLU A 644 14.17 -23.89 -9.91
CA GLU A 644 12.73 -24.05 -10.11
C GLU A 644 12.24 -25.45 -9.67
N GLN A 645 12.95 -26.51 -10.07
CA GLN A 645 12.60 -27.88 -9.70
C GLN A 645 12.73 -28.12 -8.20
N TRP A 646 13.73 -27.52 -7.54
CA TRP A 646 13.86 -27.63 -6.08
C TRP A 646 12.65 -27.01 -5.39
N VAL A 647 12.22 -25.82 -5.80
CA VAL A 647 10.99 -25.19 -5.30
C VAL A 647 9.77 -26.07 -5.54
N GLU A 648 9.57 -26.55 -6.77
CA GLU A 648 8.40 -27.37 -7.11
C GLU A 648 8.34 -28.66 -6.28
N ARG A 649 9.48 -29.30 -5.99
CA ARG A 649 9.54 -30.49 -5.12
C ARG A 649 9.17 -30.15 -3.68
N VAL A 650 9.74 -29.08 -3.11
CA VAL A 650 9.48 -28.65 -1.73
C VAL A 650 8.02 -28.28 -1.51
N TYR A 651 7.38 -27.65 -2.50
CA TYR A 651 5.99 -27.19 -2.44
C TYR A 651 4.97 -28.15 -3.06
N ARG A 652 5.38 -29.34 -3.52
CA ARG A 652 4.49 -30.31 -4.18
C ARG A 652 3.25 -30.65 -3.36
N LEU A 653 3.39 -30.74 -2.03
CA LEU A 653 2.30 -31.04 -1.10
C LEU A 653 1.56 -29.79 -0.60
N GLY A 654 1.84 -28.62 -1.17
CA GLY A 654 1.27 -27.33 -0.79
C GLY A 654 1.76 -26.82 0.57
N TRP A 655 0.83 -26.20 1.31
CA TRP A 655 1.06 -25.71 2.66
C TRP A 655 1.48 -26.84 3.61
N THR A 656 2.31 -26.51 4.60
CA THR A 656 2.52 -27.40 5.75
C THR A 656 1.28 -27.45 6.63
N THR A 657 1.26 -28.35 7.61
CA THR A 657 0.11 -28.50 8.52
C THR A 657 -0.19 -27.20 9.28
N SER A 658 0.84 -26.47 9.70
CA SER A 658 0.68 -25.21 10.44
C SER A 658 0.34 -24.04 9.51
N GLU A 659 0.92 -24.00 8.31
CA GLU A 659 0.64 -23.00 7.28
C GLU A 659 -0.81 -23.12 6.80
N GLY A 660 -1.28 -24.34 6.50
CA GLY A 660 -2.65 -24.59 6.03
C GLY A 660 -3.71 -24.15 7.04
N LYS A 661 -3.52 -24.44 8.32
CA LYS A 661 -4.43 -23.95 9.38
C LYS A 661 -4.47 -22.42 9.45
N ARG A 662 -3.31 -21.76 9.38
CA ARG A 662 -3.22 -20.29 9.36
C ARG A 662 -3.88 -19.70 8.12
N PHE A 663 -3.68 -20.32 6.96
CA PHE A 663 -4.31 -19.93 5.69
C PHE A 663 -5.83 -20.03 5.78
N GLU A 664 -6.36 -21.19 6.18
CA GLU A 664 -7.81 -21.42 6.26
C GLU A 664 -8.48 -20.46 7.25
N GLN A 665 -7.89 -20.29 8.44
CA GLN A 665 -8.40 -19.37 9.47
C GLN A 665 -8.39 -17.91 8.99
N ALA A 666 -7.30 -17.49 8.34
CA ALA A 666 -7.20 -16.15 7.78
C ALA A 666 -8.23 -15.93 6.68
N LEU A 667 -8.36 -16.89 5.76
CA LEU A 667 -9.30 -16.82 4.64
C LEU A 667 -10.74 -16.76 5.13
N SER A 668 -11.13 -17.64 6.04
CA SER A 668 -12.50 -17.68 6.57
C SER A 668 -12.86 -16.42 7.35
N SER A 669 -11.95 -15.96 8.21
CA SER A 669 -12.19 -14.78 9.06
C SER A 669 -12.26 -13.52 8.21
N PHE A 670 -11.33 -13.35 7.27
CA PHE A 670 -11.31 -12.18 6.41
C PHE A 670 -12.47 -12.18 5.42
N ARG A 671 -12.86 -13.33 4.86
CA ARG A 671 -14.07 -13.43 4.05
C ARG A 671 -15.30 -12.97 4.81
N ALA A 672 -15.46 -13.37 6.08
CA ALA A 672 -16.58 -12.91 6.91
C ALA A 672 -16.58 -11.38 7.10
N VAL A 673 -15.40 -10.76 7.26
CA VAL A 673 -15.26 -9.29 7.28
C VAL A 673 -15.75 -8.69 5.95
N VAL A 674 -15.29 -9.24 4.83
CA VAL A 674 -15.68 -8.75 3.49
C VAL A 674 -17.18 -8.88 3.26
N GLU A 675 -17.80 -10.03 3.58
CA GLU A 675 -19.26 -10.24 3.46
C GLU A 675 -20.08 -9.32 4.41
N GLY A 676 -19.44 -8.83 5.48
CA GLY A 676 -20.03 -7.89 6.43
C GLY A 676 -20.04 -6.43 5.96
N LEU A 677 -19.38 -6.10 4.84
CA LEU A 677 -19.30 -4.72 4.36
C LEU A 677 -20.66 -4.22 3.87
N ARG A 678 -21.00 -3.00 4.31
CA ARG A 678 -22.23 -2.29 3.97
C ARG A 678 -21.89 -0.94 3.34
N PRO A 679 -22.63 -0.48 2.33
CA PRO A 679 -22.36 0.79 1.69
C PRO A 679 -22.56 1.92 2.70
N LEU A 680 -21.73 2.96 2.64
CA LEU A 680 -21.81 4.16 3.48
C LEU A 680 -21.48 3.95 4.97
N GLN A 681 -21.05 2.74 5.36
CA GLN A 681 -20.84 2.30 6.74
C GLN A 681 -19.44 1.66 6.93
N HIS A 682 -18.61 2.25 7.78
CA HIS A 682 -17.30 1.69 8.15
C HIS A 682 -17.42 0.60 9.23
N ALA A 683 -16.47 -0.33 9.25
CA ALA A 683 -16.46 -1.49 10.14
C ALA A 683 -15.42 -1.32 11.26
N GLU A 684 -15.83 -0.78 12.42
CA GLU A 684 -14.92 -0.47 13.54
C GLU A 684 -14.10 -1.67 14.04
N MET A 685 -14.72 -2.84 14.25
CA MET A 685 -13.99 -4.03 14.72
C MET A 685 -12.97 -4.52 13.69
N ALA A 686 -13.37 -4.56 12.41
CA ALA A 686 -12.48 -4.96 11.32
C ALA A 686 -11.31 -3.98 11.14
N PHE A 687 -11.54 -2.69 11.38
CA PHE A 687 -10.49 -1.68 11.39
C PHE A 687 -9.40 -1.99 12.42
N GLU A 688 -9.76 -2.37 13.66
CA GLU A 688 -8.77 -2.78 14.65
C GLU A 688 -8.02 -4.05 14.25
N ASP A 689 -8.73 -5.05 13.71
CA ASP A 689 -8.13 -6.30 13.26
C ASP A 689 -7.13 -6.10 12.10
N PHE A 690 -7.38 -5.15 11.20
CA PHE A 690 -6.41 -4.76 10.17
C PHE A 690 -5.06 -4.33 10.77
N TYR A 691 -5.06 -3.53 11.84
CA TYR A 691 -3.81 -3.11 12.48
C TYR A 691 -3.13 -4.24 13.25
N ARG A 692 -3.87 -5.27 13.66
CA ARG A 692 -3.29 -6.47 14.28
C ARG A 692 -2.56 -7.37 13.29
N LEU A 693 -2.79 -7.20 11.97
CA LEU A 693 -2.05 -7.93 10.94
C LEU A 693 -0.55 -7.60 10.92
N PHE A 694 -0.14 -6.44 11.43
CA PHE A 694 1.27 -6.05 11.46
C PHE A 694 1.98 -6.82 12.58
N GLN A 695 2.99 -7.62 12.25
CA GLN A 695 3.63 -8.60 13.16
C GLN A 695 4.55 -7.99 14.27
N GLY A 696 4.49 -6.69 14.51
CA GLY A 696 5.34 -6.03 15.48
C GLY A 696 4.99 -4.57 15.71
N THR A 697 5.72 -3.96 16.64
CA THR A 697 5.60 -2.54 17.00
C THR A 697 6.98 -1.89 16.99
N GLU A 698 7.01 -0.58 17.11
CA GLU A 698 8.24 0.16 17.32
C GLU A 698 8.38 0.57 18.77
N VAL A 699 9.61 0.57 19.27
CA VAL A 699 9.97 1.05 20.60
C VAL A 699 11.08 2.08 20.51
N LEU A 700 11.12 2.99 21.47
CA LEU A 700 12.20 3.94 21.66
C LEU A 700 13.19 3.37 22.69
N PRO A 701 14.45 3.06 22.32
CA PRO A 701 15.46 2.68 23.30
C PRO A 701 15.70 3.82 24.30
N SER A 702 15.79 3.53 25.59
CA SER A 702 15.94 4.51 26.68
C SER A 702 17.05 5.53 26.42
N ARG A 703 18.19 5.09 25.87
CA ARG A 703 19.32 5.95 25.47
C ARG A 703 18.93 7.14 24.59
N PHE A 704 17.89 7.00 23.76
CA PHE A 704 17.44 8.05 22.85
C PHE A 704 16.27 8.90 23.39
N LEU A 705 15.84 8.69 24.63
CA LEU A 705 14.70 9.39 25.22
C LEU A 705 14.87 10.91 25.22
N GLU A 706 16.06 11.41 25.59
CA GLU A 706 16.32 12.85 25.61
C GLU A 706 16.28 13.46 24.20
N ALA A 707 16.95 12.82 23.24
CA ALA A 707 16.99 13.27 21.85
C ALA A 707 15.59 13.24 21.20
N TYR A 708 14.82 12.18 21.45
CA TYR A 708 13.43 12.05 21.02
C TYR A 708 12.56 13.16 21.61
N THR A 709 12.62 13.36 22.93
CA THR A 709 11.80 14.37 23.63
C THR A 709 12.14 15.77 23.14
N ARG A 710 13.41 16.07 22.90
CA ARG A 710 13.86 17.33 22.31
C ARG A 710 13.28 17.55 20.91
N ALA A 711 13.38 16.55 20.03
CA ALA A 711 12.82 16.64 18.69
C ALA A 711 11.29 16.82 18.71
N VAL A 712 10.57 16.14 19.61
CA VAL A 712 9.12 16.33 19.79
C VAL A 712 8.80 17.73 20.31
N ALA A 713 9.56 18.26 21.27
CA ALA A 713 9.39 19.62 21.79
C ALA A 713 9.62 20.70 20.73
N GLU A 714 10.51 20.43 19.77
CA GLU A 714 10.77 21.28 18.59
C GLU A 714 9.74 21.09 17.46
N GLY A 715 8.73 20.22 17.61
CA GLY A 715 7.76 19.88 16.56
C GLY A 715 8.31 18.98 15.45
N ARG A 716 9.53 18.47 15.60
CA ARG A 716 10.27 17.69 14.60
C ARG A 716 9.98 16.18 14.70
N HIS A 717 8.71 15.81 14.61
CA HIS A 717 8.24 14.43 14.80
C HIS A 717 8.88 13.41 13.84
N LEU A 718 9.18 13.78 12.58
CA LEU A 718 9.81 12.86 11.64
C LEU A 718 11.26 12.54 12.01
N LEU A 719 11.98 13.50 12.61
CA LEU A 719 13.32 13.26 13.16
C LEU A 719 13.23 12.41 14.43
N ALA A 720 12.24 12.68 15.30
CA ALA A 720 12.01 11.88 16.50
C ALA A 720 11.77 10.39 16.15
N ASN A 721 10.97 10.12 15.12
CA ASN A 721 10.72 8.75 14.65
C ASN A 721 11.97 8.02 14.16
N GLN A 722 13.07 8.72 13.84
CA GLN A 722 14.30 8.06 13.39
C GLN A 722 15.01 7.27 14.49
N PHE A 723 14.71 7.57 15.76
CA PHE A 723 15.26 6.87 16.93
C PHE A 723 14.51 5.58 17.27
N LEU A 724 13.37 5.33 16.62
CA LEU A 724 12.55 4.15 16.88
C LEU A 724 13.18 2.90 16.29
N VAL A 725 13.02 1.78 16.99
CA VAL A 725 13.49 0.45 16.60
C VAL A 725 12.29 -0.50 16.48
N PRO A 726 12.10 -1.20 15.36
CA PRO A 726 11.06 -2.21 15.25
C PRO A 726 11.41 -3.47 16.06
N ILE A 727 10.43 -3.97 16.81
CA ILE A 727 10.53 -5.23 17.55
C ILE A 727 9.32 -6.14 17.28
N PRO A 728 9.51 -7.47 17.23
CA PRO A 728 8.39 -8.42 17.18
C PRO A 728 7.51 -8.33 18.43
N PHE A 729 6.21 -8.62 18.30
CA PHE A 729 5.32 -8.62 19.47
C PHE A 729 5.76 -9.59 20.57
N GLY A 730 6.36 -10.74 20.22
CA GLY A 730 6.93 -11.64 21.24
C GLY A 730 8.00 -10.98 22.10
N THR A 731 8.85 -10.13 21.51
CA THR A 731 9.82 -9.31 22.24
C THR A 731 9.11 -8.23 23.06
N PHE A 732 8.11 -7.57 22.50
CA PHE A 732 7.31 -6.56 23.21
C PHE A 732 6.68 -7.14 24.49
N TRP A 733 5.94 -8.24 24.39
CA TRP A 733 5.29 -8.86 25.55
C TRP A 733 6.30 -9.39 26.58
N LYS A 734 7.46 -9.88 26.14
CA LYS A 734 8.55 -10.24 27.06
C LYS A 734 9.02 -9.02 27.85
N LEU A 735 9.37 -7.92 27.17
CA LEU A 735 9.83 -6.70 27.82
C LEU A 735 8.76 -6.11 28.74
N GLN A 736 7.48 -6.18 28.35
CA GLN A 736 6.37 -5.73 29.18
C GLN A 736 6.25 -6.54 30.47
N ARG A 737 6.33 -7.88 30.37
CA ARG A 737 6.31 -8.78 31.52
C ARG A 737 7.51 -8.56 32.45
N ASP A 738 8.66 -8.25 31.87
CA ASP A 738 9.90 -7.98 32.61
C ASP A 738 9.93 -6.54 33.20
N GLY A 739 8.86 -5.75 33.03
CA GLY A 739 8.75 -4.40 33.57
C GLY A 739 9.66 -3.38 32.88
N ARG A 740 10.12 -3.67 31.66
CA ARG A 740 11.11 -2.87 30.91
C ARG A 740 10.49 -1.91 29.90
N LEU A 741 9.16 -1.80 29.86
CA LEU A 741 8.44 -0.91 28.94
C LEU A 741 7.70 0.18 29.70
N GLN A 742 7.77 1.40 29.18
CA GLN A 742 7.03 2.56 29.69
C GLN A 742 6.37 3.29 28.53
N GLN A 743 5.09 3.62 28.65
CA GLN A 743 4.37 4.35 27.60
C GLN A 743 4.37 5.86 27.89
N LEU A 744 4.79 6.65 26.91
CA LEU A 744 4.75 8.11 26.95
C LEU A 744 3.34 8.65 26.64
N LYS A 745 3.13 9.95 26.89
CA LYS A 745 1.85 10.63 26.63
C LYS A 745 1.41 10.59 25.17
N ASP A 746 2.36 10.55 24.24
CA ASP A 746 2.14 10.46 22.80
C ASP A 746 1.97 9.00 22.31
N ARG A 747 1.81 8.04 23.25
CA ARG A 747 1.65 6.60 23.04
C ARG A 747 2.90 5.85 22.59
N ILE A 748 4.05 6.52 22.41
CA ILE A 748 5.32 5.83 22.13
C ILE A 748 5.75 5.01 23.34
N VAL A 749 6.25 3.81 23.09
CA VAL A 749 6.72 2.90 24.13
C VAL A 749 8.24 2.97 24.22
N VAL A 750 8.74 3.41 25.36
CA VAL A 750 10.16 3.41 25.72
C VAL A 750 10.54 2.03 26.23
N ALA A 751 11.66 1.49 25.75
CA ALA A 751 12.23 0.24 26.23
C ALA A 751 13.53 0.53 27.01
N ALA A 752 13.55 0.20 28.30
CA ALA A 752 14.72 0.29 29.18
C ALA A 752 15.68 -0.88 28.94
N VAL A 753 16.29 -0.88 27.77
CA VAL A 753 17.22 -1.91 27.30
C VAL A 753 18.41 -1.26 26.62
N GLN A 754 19.56 -1.94 26.64
CA GLN A 754 20.77 -1.40 26.02
C GLN A 754 20.62 -1.25 24.49
N TYR A 755 21.24 -0.20 23.97
CA TYR A 755 21.40 0.04 22.53
C TYR A 755 22.87 0.32 22.24
N ASP A 756 23.49 -0.59 21.48
CA ASP A 756 24.87 -0.49 21.02
C ASP A 756 24.92 0.08 19.59
N ASP A 757 25.88 0.95 19.29
CA ASP A 757 25.94 1.65 18.00
C ASP A 757 26.31 0.72 16.82
N GLU A 758 26.94 -0.42 17.09
CA GLU A 758 27.27 -1.42 16.08
C GLU A 758 26.27 -2.57 16.01
N LEU A 759 25.74 -3.02 17.16
CA LEU A 759 24.85 -4.17 17.30
C LEU A 759 23.37 -3.79 17.32
N GLY A 760 23.02 -2.54 17.57
CA GLY A 760 21.64 -2.08 17.74
C GLY A 760 21.03 -2.48 19.08
N LEU A 761 19.71 -2.70 19.08
CA LEU A 761 18.94 -3.01 20.29
C LEU A 761 19.25 -4.41 20.83
N LEU A 762 19.49 -4.49 22.14
CA LEU A 762 19.78 -5.72 22.89
C LEU A 762 18.67 -5.97 23.93
N PRO A 763 17.54 -6.63 23.56
CA PRO A 763 16.36 -6.74 24.43
C PRO A 763 16.59 -7.49 25.75
N ASP A 764 17.61 -8.34 25.79
CA ASP A 764 17.93 -9.15 26.95
C ASP A 764 18.76 -8.37 27.99
N GLU A 765 19.42 -7.28 27.59
CA GLU A 765 20.30 -6.47 28.41
C GLU A 765 19.55 -5.24 28.93
N ALA A 766 19.39 -5.16 30.26
CA ALA A 766 18.73 -4.00 30.89
C ALA A 766 19.63 -2.76 30.81
N ASP A 767 19.02 -1.62 30.52
CA ASP A 767 19.69 -0.33 30.72
C ASP A 767 19.58 0.04 32.20
N ILE A 768 20.66 -0.21 32.94
CA ILE A 768 20.75 0.05 34.40
C ILE A 768 20.70 1.54 34.75
N ASP A 769 20.99 2.42 33.79
CA ASP A 769 20.95 3.87 33.97
C ASP A 769 19.57 4.45 33.61
N ALA A 770 18.66 3.63 33.06
CA ALA A 770 17.31 4.04 32.73
C ALA A 770 16.41 4.08 33.98
N VAL A 771 16.08 5.29 34.43
CA VAL A 771 15.04 5.50 35.45
C VAL A 771 13.67 5.51 34.76
N LEU A 772 12.96 4.37 34.78
CA LEU A 772 11.55 4.31 34.42
C LEU A 772 10.72 4.91 35.57
N VAL A 773 10.04 6.04 35.33
CA VAL A 773 9.15 6.70 36.31
C VAL A 773 7.69 6.41 36.05
#